data_AF-A0A0S6WRE8-F1
#
_entry.id   AF-A0A0S6WRE8-F1
#
_cell.length_a   1.000
_cell.length_b   1.000
_cell.length_c   1.000
_cell.angle_alpha   90.00
_cell.angle_beta   90.00
_cell.angle_gamma   90.00
#
_symmetry.space_group_name_H-M   'P 1'
#
loop_
_entity.id
_entity.type
_entity.pdbx_description
1 polymer ?
#
loop_
_entity_poly.entity_id
_entity_poly.type
_entity_poly.pdbx_seq_one_letter_code
_entity_poly.pdbx_strand_id
1 'polypeptide(L)'
;MAESALRPRPLPQARPTRPAHAPGSAVFAQRKATVPTPGEPRVAPPRDSGHALNAPVQRSLEHSFGADFSAVRIHDDARAHDSARAMGARAYTAGNDIVFGEGAYRPSSASGRALLAHELAHTLQQDGVQMKGLGPLPASRAGELEREADRAALAATSGRRVGSLTRVATPAIFKSEGAVPAAGGDVPESAGPALDTAGTPVAEGPAPYTVLEENPVGPGATTLVVQMGTLQMPRVKGKGAWVEQAYKARASGGGLIFRPKFQGRGNYGAAKSIAALAEKPGETYKNVWLNNYGFTTLPEMARAFREAATAENADPSVKAAYEDTAARRILDGYRSSNNLRSGGCDIDHIVEKQLGGTSTPGNLQLLVSDKNQESGRETYKHLKAETDRVLSPDRLSVIDFQMRFNDVQMQPDESDGSFLIETALRSGKVKGTQEVQARAGGVAISLEAGGNREVVHARAGETTEIGTGDRRLIPGMKLKTYTRHARSNARSGTDTLTAELASKPVIPGAKDITLIATVTQAPQQPDGAGGQAAERRAEAAEFRKLALHAPSNRNLPFHYPYLSPGTLTQLSLDDSGNLSGEGVIRPSIRFLGDLKVRFGPDRLDLVQDLDVDALNKSAYMRRLSGYFRFTRGSLAFDLVNFQPRGDLGFSVGPARKPVIDGSLTATVSGGNFIARGTLTPAQDLPGITAAEGSVTYHSQEGWSGLVRATSSALPRSETDVRLGFSERGGVLSPFAEGAITTRLVRDAQLRLGVHWSGGAIAYSGAVTIPDPMPRVRQVRLAGRYTGSRLFLTGDAQFQWKSITATMTVNYSWREGEEEGRFSGKARVGLRQGKLDGHVELNFDERGRYWGQGRAAYQLTDTIRPALDVTLERDGRIKLGGSVELSDIALSRAWPRPGGGEKEVFRFRTPKFSAPTPVPGVTAYVQFYAGMGVKYGVGPVMLTRAGFAGSLYPLEDDMQITAEIHGEVRAPAFGTVYGRLGATIGAEVLLGAVGAKASVELIPSLSVRAEAVAQARARYTGGKFAFDFNAYAEGGFRVGLDVDIIGTITAAYGWKEWEWRWNVGGWNARLGPDLRIDFGRMGYDSERGIAWPSLSNIRVTPDSFDPKAMMRNLLESSRARKA
;
A
#
# COMPACT_ATOMS: atom_id res chain seq x y z
N MET A 1 -10.62 50.50 -55.72
CA MET A 1 -10.54 49.10 -56.21
C MET A 1 -10.61 48.18 -54.99
N ALA A 2 -11.51 47.19 -55.06
CA ALA A 2 -11.47 45.80 -54.55
C ALA A 2 -10.63 45.49 -53.28
N GLU A 3 -11.16 44.89 -52.21
CA GLU A 3 -11.50 43.45 -51.97
C GLU A 3 -10.59 42.97 -50.81
N SER A 4 -10.83 42.00 -49.92
CA SER A 4 -11.82 40.93 -49.67
C SER A 4 -11.51 40.46 -48.21
N ALA A 5 -12.46 40.37 -47.27
CA ALA A 5 -13.19 39.15 -46.84
C ALA A 5 -12.30 37.95 -46.40
N LEU A 6 -12.60 37.05 -45.45
CA LEU A 6 -13.53 36.86 -44.32
C LEU A 6 -13.23 35.42 -43.78
N ARG A 7 -13.28 35.22 -42.44
CA ARG A 7 -13.64 33.97 -41.68
C ARG A 7 -12.64 32.79 -41.57
N PRO A 8 -12.83 31.82 -40.61
CA PRO A 8 -13.55 31.85 -39.32
C PRO A 8 -12.83 31.21 -38.09
N ARG A 9 -13.40 31.47 -36.90
CA ARG A 9 -13.22 30.82 -35.58
C ARG A 9 -13.87 29.42 -35.49
N PRO A 10 -13.35 28.50 -34.65
CA PRO A 10 -14.13 27.48 -33.95
C PRO A 10 -14.29 27.74 -32.43
N LEU A 11 -15.34 27.17 -31.87
CA LEU A 11 -15.98 27.37 -30.54
C LEU A 11 -15.13 26.91 -29.33
N PRO A 12 -15.36 27.46 -28.11
CA PRO A 12 -14.85 26.88 -26.87
C PRO A 12 -15.71 25.67 -26.46
N GLN A 13 -15.12 24.48 -26.47
CA GLN A 13 -15.69 23.32 -25.78
C GLN A 13 -15.39 23.38 -24.28
N ALA A 14 -16.34 22.87 -23.51
CA ALA A 14 -16.49 23.00 -22.06
C ALA A 14 -15.24 22.60 -21.24
N ARG A 15 -15.02 23.33 -20.13
CA ARG A 15 -14.17 22.89 -19.03
C ARG A 15 -14.70 21.56 -18.48
N PRO A 16 -13.90 20.49 -18.36
CA PRO A 16 -14.19 19.45 -17.39
C PRO A 16 -13.96 20.02 -16.00
N THR A 17 -15.01 19.90 -15.21
CA THR A 17 -15.06 20.10 -13.78
C THR A 17 -14.04 19.22 -13.05
N ARG A 18 -13.49 19.80 -12.00
CA ARG A 18 -12.58 19.21 -11.02
C ARG A 18 -13.15 17.89 -10.46
N PRO A 19 -12.43 16.75 -10.47
CA PRO A 19 -12.88 15.56 -9.76
C PRO A 19 -12.76 15.77 -8.25
N ALA A 20 -13.82 15.34 -7.57
CA ALA A 20 -13.99 15.28 -6.14
C ALA A 20 -13.02 14.28 -5.48
N HIS A 21 -12.89 14.44 -4.16
CA HIS A 21 -12.08 13.66 -3.25
C HIS A 21 -12.22 12.13 -3.42
N ALA A 22 -11.08 11.44 -3.45
CA ALA A 22 -10.98 10.00 -3.26
C ALA A 22 -10.97 9.65 -1.76
N PRO A 23 -11.67 8.60 -1.31
CA PRO A 23 -11.67 8.14 0.07
C PRO A 23 -10.48 7.21 0.42
N GLY A 24 -9.96 7.38 1.63
CA GLY A 24 -9.56 6.29 2.54
C GLY A 24 -8.41 5.38 2.15
N SER A 25 -7.19 5.88 2.20
CA SER A 25 -5.96 5.09 2.09
C SER A 25 -5.42 4.68 3.45
N ALA A 26 -5.27 3.37 3.70
CA ALA A 26 -4.68 2.83 4.92
C ALA A 26 -3.23 3.31 5.10
N VAL A 27 -3.00 4.10 6.15
CA VAL A 27 -1.68 4.58 6.55
C VAL A 27 -1.01 3.51 7.42
N PHE A 28 0.17 3.04 7.02
CA PHE A 28 1.01 2.19 7.85
C PHE A 28 1.51 3.00 9.06
N ALA A 29 1.02 2.68 10.26
CA ALA A 29 1.45 3.34 11.49
C ALA A 29 2.87 2.91 11.88
N GLN A 30 3.84 3.82 11.74
CA GLN A 30 5.25 3.63 12.12
C GLN A 30 5.45 3.83 13.64
N ARG A 31 6.24 2.95 14.28
CA ARG A 31 6.81 3.18 15.62
C ARG A 31 8.22 3.79 15.48
N LYS A 32 8.66 4.49 16.53
CA LYS A 32 9.94 5.23 16.59
C LYS A 32 11.13 4.27 16.73
N ALA A 33 12.09 4.34 15.80
CA ALA A 33 13.31 3.54 15.78
C ALA A 33 14.22 3.76 17.02
N THR A 34 14.79 2.66 17.51
CA THR A 34 15.92 2.65 18.45
C THR A 34 17.22 2.69 17.62
N VAL A 35 18.17 3.55 18.00
CA VAL A 35 19.49 3.66 17.36
C VAL A 35 20.29 2.37 17.65
N PRO A 36 20.84 1.67 16.63
CA PRO A 36 21.72 0.53 16.88
C PRO A 36 23.03 1.02 17.53
N THR A 37 23.45 0.33 18.58
CA THR A 37 24.75 0.54 19.23
C THR A 37 25.88 0.22 18.22
N PRO A 38 26.99 0.99 18.17
CA PRO A 38 28.10 0.67 17.29
C PRO A 38 28.74 -0.67 17.70
N GLY A 39 28.57 -1.71 16.88
CA GLY A 39 29.18 -3.03 17.13
C GLY A 39 28.52 -4.23 16.45
N GLU A 40 27.28 -4.13 15.95
CA GLU A 40 26.63 -5.27 15.29
C GLU A 40 27.07 -5.44 13.82
N PRO A 41 27.21 -6.70 13.33
CA PRO A 41 27.64 -6.98 11.98
C PRO A 41 26.66 -6.40 10.96
N ARG A 42 27.20 -5.66 9.97
CA ARG A 42 26.44 -5.23 8.80
C ARG A 42 25.99 -6.46 8.02
N VAL A 43 24.72 -6.83 8.15
CA VAL A 43 24.14 -7.94 7.40
C VAL A 43 23.91 -7.47 5.96
N ALA A 44 24.74 -7.94 5.03
CA ALA A 44 24.51 -7.79 3.60
C ALA A 44 23.45 -8.80 3.14
N PRO A 45 22.63 -8.50 2.11
CA PRO A 45 21.69 -9.47 1.57
C PRO A 45 22.42 -10.77 1.15
N PRO A 46 21.80 -11.94 1.31
CA PRO A 46 22.39 -13.21 0.89
C PRO A 46 22.65 -13.17 -0.62
N ARG A 47 23.92 -13.25 -1.05
CA ARG A 47 24.33 -12.93 -2.43
C ARG A 47 23.81 -13.89 -3.52
N ASP A 48 23.25 -15.05 -3.15
CA ASP A 48 23.01 -16.16 -4.08
C ASP A 48 21.60 -16.78 -4.02
N SER A 49 20.62 -16.18 -3.32
CA SER A 49 19.28 -16.80 -3.12
C SER A 49 18.06 -16.00 -3.60
N GLY A 50 18.28 -14.90 -4.32
CA GLY A 50 17.19 -14.03 -4.78
C GLY A 50 16.56 -14.51 -6.10
N HIS A 51 15.22 -14.59 -6.15
CA HIS A 51 14.48 -14.87 -7.38
C HIS A 51 13.89 -13.59 -8.00
N ALA A 52 13.59 -13.60 -9.29
CA ALA A 52 12.94 -12.44 -9.94
C ALA A 52 11.48 -12.29 -9.48
N LEU A 53 10.94 -11.07 -9.48
CA LEU A 53 9.51 -10.86 -9.25
C LEU A 53 8.68 -11.71 -10.24
N ASN A 54 7.50 -12.17 -9.82
CA ASN A 54 6.63 -12.87 -10.74
C ASN A 54 6.14 -11.92 -11.86
N ALA A 55 6.08 -12.41 -13.09
CA ALA A 55 5.84 -11.56 -14.27
C ALA A 55 4.50 -10.78 -14.28
N PRO A 56 3.39 -11.28 -13.72
CA PRO A 56 2.14 -10.51 -13.60
C PRO A 56 2.23 -9.34 -12.60
N VAL A 57 2.85 -9.55 -11.44
CA VAL A 57 2.99 -8.50 -10.41
C VAL A 57 4.05 -7.50 -10.82
N GLN A 58 5.15 -7.97 -11.42
CA GLN A 58 6.18 -7.12 -12.02
C GLN A 58 5.56 -6.13 -13.02
N ARG A 59 4.85 -6.62 -14.06
CA ARG A 59 4.23 -5.73 -15.07
C ARG A 59 3.23 -4.74 -14.48
N SER A 60 2.44 -5.16 -13.49
CA SER A 60 1.47 -4.28 -12.82
C SER A 60 2.15 -3.15 -12.04
N LEU A 61 3.25 -3.45 -11.34
CA LEU A 61 4.00 -2.47 -10.57
C LEU A 61 4.88 -1.60 -11.47
N GLU A 62 5.53 -2.15 -12.50
CA GLU A 62 6.26 -1.38 -13.52
C GLU A 62 5.33 -0.37 -14.23
N HIS A 63 4.08 -0.75 -14.52
CA HIS A 63 3.11 0.17 -15.09
C HIS A 63 2.76 1.32 -14.13
N SER A 64 2.61 1.02 -12.84
CA SER A 64 2.26 2.01 -11.81
C SER A 64 3.42 2.96 -11.51
N PHE A 65 4.64 2.43 -11.42
CA PHE A 65 5.85 3.19 -11.14
C PHE A 65 6.46 3.88 -12.38
N GLY A 66 6.16 3.39 -13.58
CA GLY A 66 6.80 3.87 -14.81
C GLY A 66 8.30 3.59 -14.85
N ALA A 67 8.74 2.51 -14.20
CA ALA A 67 10.15 2.11 -14.07
C ALA A 67 10.31 0.60 -14.33
N ASP A 68 11.53 0.18 -14.70
CA ASP A 68 11.90 -1.22 -14.96
C ASP A 68 12.34 -1.90 -13.66
N PHE A 69 11.71 -3.03 -13.32
CA PHE A 69 12.03 -3.82 -12.13
C PHE A 69 12.67 -5.18 -12.46
N SER A 70 13.09 -5.39 -13.71
CA SER A 70 13.74 -6.64 -14.16
C SER A 70 15.04 -6.96 -13.44
N ALA A 71 15.73 -5.95 -12.91
CA ALA A 71 16.95 -6.10 -12.12
C ALA A 71 16.69 -6.40 -10.64
N VAL A 72 15.44 -6.35 -10.17
CA VAL A 72 15.08 -6.55 -8.75
C VAL A 72 15.09 -8.04 -8.38
N ARG A 73 15.69 -8.36 -7.23
CA ARG A 73 15.74 -9.72 -6.67
C ARG A 73 15.01 -9.79 -5.34
N ILE A 74 14.17 -10.82 -5.18
CA ILE A 74 13.38 -11.09 -3.98
C ILE A 74 14.00 -12.24 -3.21
N HIS A 75 14.27 -12.02 -1.92
CA HIS A 75 14.75 -13.04 -0.99
C HIS A 75 13.69 -13.29 0.10
N ASP A 76 13.14 -14.49 0.14
CA ASP A 76 12.09 -14.95 1.08
C ASP A 76 12.37 -16.37 1.62
N ASP A 77 13.63 -16.79 1.61
CA ASP A 77 14.07 -18.06 2.18
C ASP A 77 14.37 -17.95 3.70
N ALA A 78 14.71 -19.07 4.33
CA ALA A 78 15.03 -19.08 5.76
C ALA A 78 16.18 -18.13 6.16
N ARG A 79 17.17 -17.92 5.28
CA ARG A 79 18.29 -17.00 5.55
C ARG A 79 17.85 -15.54 5.42
N ALA A 80 16.94 -15.24 4.48
CA ALA A 80 16.28 -13.95 4.35
C ALA A 80 15.44 -13.62 5.58
N HIS A 81 14.71 -14.61 6.11
CA HIS A 81 13.91 -14.46 7.33
C HIS A 81 14.79 -14.10 8.54
N ASP A 82 15.90 -14.80 8.74
CA ASP A 82 16.86 -14.52 9.82
C ASP A 82 17.52 -13.15 9.65
N SER A 83 17.85 -12.76 8.41
CA SER A 83 18.39 -11.43 8.10
C SER A 83 17.40 -10.31 8.42
N ALA A 84 16.15 -10.44 7.98
CA ALA A 84 15.08 -9.49 8.27
C ALA A 84 14.79 -9.39 9.78
N ARG A 85 14.84 -10.53 10.50
CA ARG A 85 14.72 -10.60 11.97
C ARG A 85 15.87 -9.88 12.68
N ALA A 86 17.11 -10.08 12.25
CA ALA A 86 18.28 -9.37 12.78
C ALA A 86 18.19 -7.84 12.57
N MET A 87 17.52 -7.40 11.50
CA MET A 87 17.27 -5.99 11.21
C MET A 87 16.00 -5.42 11.89
N GLY A 88 15.22 -6.25 12.57
CA GLY A 88 13.94 -5.88 13.18
C GLY A 88 12.89 -5.39 12.17
N ALA A 89 12.88 -5.95 10.95
CA ALA A 89 12.08 -5.49 9.83
C ALA A 89 11.13 -6.58 9.30
N ARG A 90 9.99 -6.17 8.73
CA ARG A 90 9.09 -7.07 7.96
C ARG A 90 9.63 -7.31 6.55
N ALA A 91 10.23 -6.29 5.97
CA ALA A 91 11.05 -6.37 4.77
C ALA A 91 12.08 -5.23 4.79
N TYR A 92 13.16 -5.36 4.02
CA TYR A 92 14.10 -4.27 3.81
C TYR A 92 14.67 -4.29 2.38
N THR A 93 15.10 -3.12 1.91
CA THR A 93 15.66 -2.95 0.56
C THR A 93 17.12 -2.51 0.63
N ALA A 94 17.97 -3.18 -0.15
CA ALA A 94 19.39 -2.89 -0.28
C ALA A 94 19.83 -2.98 -1.75
N GLY A 95 19.98 -1.84 -2.42
CA GLY A 95 20.21 -1.78 -3.87
C GLY A 95 18.99 -2.30 -4.64
N ASN A 96 19.21 -3.34 -5.45
CA ASN A 96 18.15 -4.02 -6.20
C ASN A 96 17.61 -5.26 -5.47
N ASP A 97 18.10 -5.56 -4.26
CA ASP A 97 17.71 -6.73 -3.49
C ASP A 97 16.66 -6.33 -2.43
N ILE A 98 15.54 -7.05 -2.40
CA ILE A 98 14.48 -6.90 -1.40
C ILE A 98 14.40 -8.18 -0.58
N VAL A 99 14.57 -8.05 0.74
CA VAL A 99 14.60 -9.18 1.68
C VAL A 99 13.35 -9.15 2.55
N PHE A 100 12.58 -10.23 2.55
CA PHE A 100 11.35 -10.38 3.34
C PHE A 100 11.58 -11.20 4.59
N GLY A 101 10.88 -10.83 5.67
CA GLY A 101 10.70 -11.67 6.84
C GLY A 101 9.69 -12.80 6.60
N GLU A 102 9.68 -13.77 7.50
CA GLU A 102 8.82 -14.95 7.41
C GLU A 102 7.34 -14.59 7.21
N GLY A 103 6.74 -15.11 6.14
CA GLY A 103 5.33 -14.86 5.79
C GLY A 103 5.00 -13.45 5.29
N ALA A 104 6.01 -12.58 5.08
CA ALA A 104 5.79 -11.20 4.63
C ALA A 104 5.68 -11.06 3.10
N TYR A 105 6.32 -11.94 2.32
CA TYR A 105 6.19 -11.96 0.86
C TYR A 105 4.85 -12.61 0.44
N ARG A 106 3.83 -11.77 0.25
CA ARG A 106 2.47 -12.21 -0.15
C ARG A 106 1.94 -11.35 -1.30
N PRO A 107 2.51 -11.47 -2.51
CA PRO A 107 2.22 -10.57 -3.64
C PRO A 107 0.77 -10.68 -4.16
N SER A 108 0.03 -11.72 -3.78
CA SER A 108 -1.40 -11.90 -4.06
C SER A 108 -2.33 -11.18 -3.07
N SER A 109 -1.85 -10.80 -1.89
CA SER A 109 -2.63 -10.08 -0.86
C SER A 109 -2.47 -8.57 -0.97
N ALA A 110 -3.50 -7.79 -0.62
CA ALA A 110 -3.42 -6.34 -0.63
C ALA A 110 -2.30 -5.81 0.28
N SER A 111 -2.13 -6.40 1.48
CA SER A 111 -1.11 -6.02 2.45
C SER A 111 0.31 -6.42 2.02
N GLY A 112 0.50 -7.59 1.43
CA GLY A 112 1.80 -8.01 0.89
C GLY A 112 2.18 -7.29 -0.39
N ARG A 113 1.21 -6.90 -1.22
CA ARG A 113 1.44 -6.09 -2.42
C ARG A 113 1.76 -4.63 -2.07
N ALA A 114 1.14 -4.07 -1.04
CA ALA A 114 1.52 -2.77 -0.48
C ALA A 114 2.94 -2.80 0.08
N LEU A 115 3.30 -3.84 0.84
CA LEU A 115 4.65 -4.02 1.35
C LEU A 115 5.67 -4.15 0.20
N LEU A 116 5.38 -4.95 -0.82
CA LEU A 116 6.24 -5.09 -2.01
C LEU A 116 6.39 -3.76 -2.77
N ALA A 117 5.30 -3.00 -2.95
CA ALA A 117 5.35 -1.70 -3.61
C ALA A 117 6.11 -0.65 -2.77
N HIS A 118 6.05 -0.73 -1.45
CA HIS A 118 6.84 0.10 -0.53
C HIS A 118 8.34 -0.15 -0.72
N GLU A 119 8.74 -1.41 -0.72
CA GLU A 119 10.14 -1.80 -0.91
C GLU A 119 10.65 -1.50 -2.34
N LEU A 120 9.80 -1.63 -3.37
CA LEU A 120 10.16 -1.21 -4.73
C LEU A 120 10.32 0.31 -4.89
N ALA A 121 9.65 1.12 -4.08
CA ALA A 121 9.91 2.55 -4.06
C ALA A 121 11.35 2.83 -3.60
N HIS A 122 11.83 2.06 -2.61
CA HIS A 122 13.20 2.15 -2.12
C HIS A 122 14.26 1.75 -3.15
N THR A 123 13.98 0.78 -4.04
CA THR A 123 14.93 0.45 -5.13
C THR A 123 15.10 1.62 -6.10
N LEU A 124 14.01 2.33 -6.43
CA LEU A 124 14.06 3.51 -7.30
C LEU A 124 14.68 4.73 -6.63
N GLN A 125 14.48 4.90 -5.33
CA GLN A 125 15.17 5.92 -4.55
C GLN A 125 16.70 5.67 -4.52
N GLN A 126 17.15 4.43 -4.71
CA GLN A 126 18.57 4.03 -4.73
C GLN A 126 19.17 3.87 -6.13
N ASP A 127 18.35 3.98 -7.19
CA ASP A 127 18.72 3.68 -8.58
C ASP A 127 19.94 4.50 -9.08
N GLY A 128 21.00 3.78 -9.48
CA GLY A 128 22.26 4.34 -10.02
C GLY A 128 23.47 4.37 -9.06
N VAL A 129 23.33 3.88 -7.82
CA VAL A 129 24.43 3.91 -6.82
C VAL A 129 25.08 2.54 -6.65
N GLN A 130 26.34 2.37 -7.08
CA GLN A 130 27.08 1.12 -6.82
C GLN A 130 27.35 0.92 -5.32
N MET A 131 27.04 -0.27 -4.82
CA MET A 131 27.25 -0.71 -3.44
C MET A 131 28.74 -0.71 -3.04
N LYS A 132 29.26 0.44 -2.60
CA LYS A 132 30.51 0.54 -1.84
C LYS A 132 30.32 1.47 -0.65
N GLY A 133 29.99 0.87 0.50
CA GLY A 133 29.94 1.52 1.81
C GLY A 133 28.52 1.91 2.25
N LEU A 134 27.93 1.10 3.13
CA LEU A 134 26.65 1.40 3.80
C LEU A 134 26.89 2.39 4.94
N GLY A 135 26.22 3.53 4.94
CA GLY A 135 26.22 4.49 6.05
C GLY A 135 24.79 4.93 6.39
N PRO A 136 24.45 5.19 7.66
CA PRO A 136 23.12 5.65 8.02
C PRO A 136 22.87 7.07 7.49
N LEU A 137 21.73 7.26 6.82
CA LEU A 137 21.24 8.58 6.43
C LEU A 137 20.84 9.41 7.66
N PRO A 138 20.89 10.75 7.61
CA PRO A 138 20.29 11.60 8.64
C PRO A 138 18.81 11.26 8.85
N ALA A 139 18.37 11.12 10.10
CA ALA A 139 17.03 10.65 10.45
C ALA A 139 15.87 11.45 9.82
N SER A 140 16.06 12.76 9.60
CA SER A 140 15.08 13.61 8.91
C SER A 140 14.85 13.20 7.46
N ARG A 141 15.94 12.90 6.74
CA ARG A 141 15.91 12.50 5.33
C ARG A 141 15.41 11.07 5.15
N ALA A 142 15.74 10.17 6.09
CA ALA A 142 15.18 8.82 6.13
C ALA A 142 13.65 8.84 6.31
N GLY A 143 13.13 9.66 7.23
CA GLY A 143 11.68 9.78 7.45
C GLY A 143 10.90 10.38 6.28
N GLU A 144 11.52 11.24 5.46
CA GLU A 144 10.91 11.78 4.24
C GLU A 144 10.81 10.72 3.14
N LEU A 145 11.85 9.90 2.97
CA LEU A 145 11.90 8.83 1.97
C LEU A 145 10.93 7.69 2.32
N GLU A 146 10.79 7.34 3.60
CA GLU A 146 9.77 6.37 4.05
C GLU A 146 8.35 6.87 3.79
N ARG A 147 8.05 8.16 4.06
CA ARG A 147 6.73 8.75 3.74
C ARG A 147 6.47 8.87 2.24
N GLU A 148 7.52 8.96 1.44
CA GLU A 148 7.41 8.94 -0.02
C GLU A 148 7.16 7.51 -0.53
N ALA A 149 7.83 6.51 0.05
CA ALA A 149 7.60 5.09 -0.22
C ALA A 149 6.18 4.65 0.17
N ASP A 150 5.66 5.10 1.33
CA ASP A 150 4.28 4.84 1.76
C ASP A 150 3.26 5.38 0.74
N ARG A 151 3.49 6.60 0.23
CA ARG A 151 2.63 7.22 -0.79
C ARG A 151 2.73 6.50 -2.14
N ALA A 152 3.92 6.02 -2.49
CA ALA A 152 4.15 5.25 -3.71
C ALA A 152 3.46 3.89 -3.66
N ALA A 153 3.60 3.18 -2.54
CA ALA A 153 2.93 1.90 -2.29
C ALA A 153 1.42 2.03 -2.39
N LEU A 154 0.88 3.09 -1.79
CA LEU A 154 -0.55 3.38 -1.83
C LEU A 154 -1.04 3.71 -3.24
N ALA A 155 -0.30 4.52 -3.99
CA ALA A 155 -0.64 4.85 -5.37
C ALA A 155 -0.61 3.59 -6.25
N ALA A 156 0.46 2.78 -6.16
CA ALA A 156 0.63 1.57 -6.95
C ALA A 156 -0.42 0.48 -6.63
N THR A 157 -0.76 0.30 -5.36
CA THR A 157 -1.80 -0.67 -4.95
C THR A 157 -3.22 -0.22 -5.27
N SER A 158 -3.45 1.08 -5.40
CA SER A 158 -4.72 1.67 -5.85
C SER A 158 -4.82 1.81 -7.38
N GLY A 159 -3.86 1.25 -8.14
CA GLY A 159 -3.81 1.32 -9.61
C GLY A 159 -3.54 2.73 -10.18
N ARG A 160 -3.10 3.68 -9.34
CA ARG A 160 -2.71 5.04 -9.75
C ARG A 160 -1.23 5.07 -10.12
N ARG A 161 -0.87 5.92 -11.10
CA ARG A 161 0.54 6.18 -11.37
C ARG A 161 1.21 6.83 -10.16
N VAL A 162 2.37 6.30 -9.79
CA VAL A 162 3.27 6.83 -8.76
C VAL A 162 3.91 8.11 -9.31
N GLY A 163 4.00 9.14 -8.46
CA GLY A 163 4.70 10.39 -8.81
C GLY A 163 6.22 10.20 -8.87
N SER A 164 6.96 11.23 -9.28
CA SER A 164 8.43 11.19 -9.25
C SER A 164 8.94 10.96 -7.82
N LEU A 165 9.81 9.95 -7.64
CA LEU A 165 10.44 9.62 -6.37
C LEU A 165 11.79 10.31 -6.22
N THR A 166 12.15 10.63 -4.98
CA THR A 166 13.40 11.30 -4.62
C THR A 166 14.57 10.33 -4.68
N ARG A 167 15.52 10.53 -5.61
CA ARG A 167 16.75 9.72 -5.67
C ARG A 167 17.78 10.15 -4.63
N VAL A 168 18.48 9.18 -4.04
CA VAL A 168 19.53 9.37 -3.02
C VAL A 168 20.88 8.98 -3.61
N ALA A 169 21.87 9.86 -3.51
CA ALA A 169 23.22 9.64 -4.05
C ALA A 169 24.12 8.73 -3.18
N THR A 170 23.61 8.22 -2.07
CA THR A 170 24.37 7.42 -1.08
C THR A 170 23.64 6.11 -0.84
N PRO A 171 24.32 4.95 -0.90
CA PRO A 171 23.65 3.67 -0.70
C PRO A 171 23.25 3.51 0.77
N ALA A 172 21.99 3.18 1.01
CA ALA A 172 21.40 3.04 2.34
C ALA A 172 20.56 1.76 2.41
N ILE A 173 20.21 1.32 3.63
CA ILE A 173 19.20 0.28 3.82
C ILE A 173 17.95 0.98 4.34
N PHE A 174 16.83 0.77 3.65
CA PHE A 174 15.50 1.18 4.11
C PHE A 174 14.75 -0.05 4.62
N LYS A 175 13.96 0.13 5.68
CA LYS A 175 13.28 -1.00 6.35
C LYS A 175 11.85 -0.65 6.70
N SER A 176 10.94 -1.60 6.47
CA SER A 176 9.57 -1.54 6.96
C SER A 176 9.45 -2.18 8.35
N GLU A 177 8.99 -1.42 9.34
CA GLU A 177 8.83 -1.91 10.73
C GLU A 177 7.44 -2.50 10.99
N GLY A 178 7.40 -3.60 11.75
CA GLY A 178 6.20 -4.21 12.30
C GLY A 178 6.55 -5.45 13.12
N ALA A 179 5.79 -5.76 14.17
CA ALA A 179 6.06 -6.91 15.02
C ALA A 179 5.99 -8.22 14.22
N VAL A 180 7.08 -8.99 14.23
CA VAL A 180 7.12 -10.37 13.72
C VAL A 180 6.27 -11.23 14.65
N PRO A 181 5.26 -11.98 14.17
CA PRO A 181 4.57 -12.95 15.00
C PRO A 181 5.59 -13.99 15.50
N ALA A 182 5.64 -14.20 16.82
CA ALA A 182 6.49 -15.25 17.39
C ALA A 182 5.95 -16.63 16.95
N ALA A 183 6.85 -17.48 16.47
CA ALA A 183 6.56 -18.82 15.99
C ALA A 183 6.07 -19.74 17.13
N GLY A 184 5.09 -20.60 16.81
CA GLY A 184 4.73 -21.77 17.61
C GLY A 184 3.37 -22.40 17.23
N GLY A 185 3.41 -23.62 16.70
CA GLY A 185 2.27 -24.57 16.73
C GLY A 185 2.07 -25.40 15.46
N ASP A 186 2.65 -26.61 15.43
CA ASP A 186 2.39 -27.68 14.46
C ASP A 186 0.92 -28.09 14.36
N VAL A 187 0.38 -28.25 13.14
CA VAL A 187 -0.74 -29.17 12.81
C VAL A 187 -0.56 -29.68 11.35
N PRO A 188 -0.74 -30.99 11.07
CA PRO A 188 -0.20 -31.65 9.88
C PRO A 188 -1.05 -31.56 8.60
N GLU A 189 -0.34 -31.83 7.52
CA GLU A 189 -0.74 -32.01 6.12
C GLU A 189 -1.61 -33.26 5.90
N SER A 190 -2.72 -33.13 5.15
CA SER A 190 -3.32 -34.24 4.40
C SER A 190 -4.09 -33.75 3.15
N ALA A 191 -3.65 -34.24 1.98
CA ALA A 191 -4.19 -34.07 0.62
C ALA A 191 -5.68 -34.41 0.47
N GLY A 192 -6.52 -33.69 -0.29
CA GLY A 192 -6.69 -33.66 -1.76
C GLY A 192 -8.18 -33.96 -2.11
N PRO A 193 -8.72 -33.85 -3.35
CA PRO A 193 -8.09 -33.49 -4.62
C PRO A 193 -8.75 -32.29 -5.36
N ALA A 194 -8.16 -31.97 -6.51
CA ALA A 194 -8.47 -30.88 -7.43
C ALA A 194 -9.89 -30.84 -8.00
N LEU A 195 -10.37 -29.62 -8.29
CA LEU A 195 -11.27 -29.34 -9.39
C LEU A 195 -10.72 -28.18 -10.20
N ASP A 196 -10.34 -28.52 -11.43
CA ASP A 196 -10.01 -27.62 -12.53
C ASP A 196 -11.31 -26.98 -13.04
N THR A 197 -11.32 -25.66 -13.24
CA THR A 197 -11.99 -25.00 -14.37
C THR A 197 -11.70 -23.51 -14.37
N ALA A 198 -11.24 -23.05 -15.53
CA ALA A 198 -10.92 -21.67 -15.86
C ALA A 198 -12.02 -20.67 -15.46
N GLY A 199 -11.62 -19.65 -14.72
CA GLY A 199 -12.37 -18.41 -14.52
C GLY A 199 -11.42 -17.24 -14.67
N THR A 200 -11.53 -16.52 -15.78
CA THR A 200 -10.95 -15.20 -16.04
C THR A 200 -11.00 -14.32 -14.78
N PRO A 201 -9.98 -13.50 -14.47
CA PRO A 201 -10.09 -12.53 -13.39
C PRO A 201 -11.22 -11.56 -13.73
N VAL A 202 -12.35 -11.69 -13.04
CA VAL A 202 -13.42 -10.70 -13.07
C VAL A 202 -12.82 -9.43 -12.49
N ALA A 203 -12.76 -8.37 -13.31
CA ALA A 203 -12.46 -7.03 -12.85
C ALA A 203 -13.32 -6.73 -11.61
N GLU A 204 -12.71 -6.20 -10.53
CA GLU A 204 -13.47 -5.76 -9.36
C GLU A 204 -14.55 -4.78 -9.80
N GLY A 205 -15.77 -5.29 -9.93
CA GLY A 205 -16.96 -4.49 -10.09
C GLY A 205 -17.19 -3.65 -8.83
N PRO A 206 -18.12 -2.68 -8.90
CA PRO A 206 -18.55 -1.95 -7.71
C PRO A 206 -18.91 -2.93 -6.60
N ALA A 207 -18.70 -2.52 -5.34
CA ALA A 207 -19.10 -3.30 -4.18
C ALA A 207 -20.51 -3.89 -4.42
N PRO A 208 -20.73 -5.18 -4.14
CA PRO A 208 -21.99 -5.89 -4.45
C PRO A 208 -23.18 -5.42 -3.60
N TYR A 209 -23.02 -4.26 -2.97
CA TYR A 209 -23.96 -3.58 -2.11
C TYR A 209 -23.73 -2.07 -2.22
N THR A 210 -24.80 -1.29 -2.03
CA THR A 210 -24.75 0.17 -1.96
C THR A 210 -24.84 0.60 -0.50
N VAL A 211 -23.94 1.45 -0.03
CA VAL A 211 -24.05 2.03 1.31
C VAL A 211 -25.21 3.05 1.32
N LEU A 212 -26.24 2.78 2.11
CA LEU A 212 -27.38 3.69 2.32
C LEU A 212 -27.11 4.67 3.46
N GLU A 213 -26.39 4.22 4.50
CA GLU A 213 -26.03 5.02 5.66
C GLU A 213 -24.69 4.54 6.20
N GLU A 214 -23.76 5.46 6.46
CA GLU A 214 -22.50 5.19 7.14
C GLU A 214 -22.23 6.36 8.09
N ASN A 215 -22.27 6.09 9.39
CA ASN A 215 -22.15 7.13 10.40
C ASN A 215 -21.20 6.74 11.53
N PRO A 216 -20.07 7.45 11.68
CA PRO A 216 -19.52 8.39 10.71
C PRO A 216 -18.94 7.73 9.46
N VAL A 217 -18.80 8.50 8.38
CA VAL A 217 -18.20 8.02 7.13
C VAL A 217 -16.74 7.60 7.36
N GLY A 218 -16.37 6.39 6.94
CA GLY A 218 -15.00 5.84 7.04
C GLY A 218 -14.74 4.88 8.21
N PRO A 219 -13.46 4.58 8.54
CA PRO A 219 -13.07 3.48 9.45
C PRO A 219 -13.49 3.67 10.94
N GLY A 220 -14.07 4.82 11.27
CA GLY A 220 -14.71 5.08 12.56
C GLY A 220 -16.22 4.80 12.58
N ALA A 221 -16.80 4.30 11.48
CA ALA A 221 -18.24 4.06 11.34
C ALA A 221 -18.75 3.17 12.47
N THR A 222 -19.72 3.67 13.24
CA THR A 222 -20.42 2.89 14.27
C THR A 222 -21.74 2.32 13.74
N THR A 223 -22.32 2.97 12.72
CA THR A 223 -23.53 2.54 12.02
C THR A 223 -23.23 2.34 10.55
N LEU A 224 -23.70 1.23 9.99
CA LEU A 224 -23.59 0.90 8.58
C LEU A 224 -24.88 0.23 8.09
N VAL A 225 -25.59 0.88 7.17
CA VAL A 225 -26.75 0.33 6.47
C VAL A 225 -26.36 0.14 5.02
N VAL A 226 -26.46 -1.10 4.54
CA VAL A 226 -26.16 -1.44 3.15
C VAL A 226 -27.40 -1.99 2.45
N GLN A 227 -27.55 -1.62 1.19
CA GLN A 227 -28.49 -2.18 0.24
C GLN A 227 -27.79 -3.30 -0.52
N MET A 228 -28.24 -4.53 -0.31
CA MET A 228 -27.81 -5.71 -1.03
C MET A 228 -28.68 -5.91 -2.29
N GLY A 229 -28.18 -6.73 -3.21
CA GLY A 229 -28.96 -7.26 -4.35
C GLY A 229 -29.99 -8.31 -3.94
N THR A 230 -30.27 -9.26 -4.83
CA THR A 230 -31.23 -10.36 -4.60
C THR A 230 -30.70 -11.36 -3.57
N LEU A 231 -31.49 -11.64 -2.53
CA LEU A 231 -31.17 -12.67 -1.54
C LEU A 231 -31.45 -14.07 -2.11
N GLN A 232 -30.42 -14.92 -2.13
CA GLN A 232 -30.55 -16.33 -2.53
C GLN A 232 -30.94 -17.18 -1.31
N MET A 233 -32.17 -17.67 -1.29
CA MET A 233 -32.69 -18.52 -0.22
C MET A 233 -32.35 -20.00 -0.45
N PRO A 234 -32.07 -20.78 0.61
CA PRO A 234 -31.75 -22.20 0.48
C PRO A 234 -32.95 -23.02 0.00
N ARG A 235 -32.69 -24.24 -0.48
CA ARG A 235 -33.68 -25.17 -1.06
C ARG A 235 -34.82 -25.61 -0.12
N VAL A 236 -34.77 -25.32 1.16
CA VAL A 236 -35.53 -26.01 2.22
C VAL A 236 -36.55 -25.12 2.95
N LYS A 237 -37.07 -24.05 2.32
CA LYS A 237 -38.06 -23.15 2.95
C LYS A 237 -39.54 -23.56 2.79
N GLY A 238 -39.78 -24.74 2.22
CA GLY A 238 -41.12 -25.24 1.93
C GLY A 238 -41.51 -24.96 0.48
N LYS A 239 -42.05 -25.99 -0.18
CA LYS A 239 -42.62 -25.86 -1.51
C LYS A 239 -43.92 -25.05 -1.38
N GLY A 240 -44.19 -24.08 -2.27
CA GLY A 240 -45.46 -23.35 -2.25
C GLY A 240 -45.36 -21.90 -2.73
N ALA A 241 -46.31 -21.48 -3.57
CA ALA A 241 -46.36 -20.12 -4.09
C ALA A 241 -46.53 -19.05 -2.99
N TRP A 242 -47.15 -19.41 -1.85
CA TRP A 242 -47.31 -18.51 -0.71
C TRP A 242 -45.98 -18.13 -0.04
N VAL A 243 -44.97 -19.02 -0.11
CA VAL A 243 -43.64 -18.75 0.45
C VAL A 243 -42.98 -17.63 -0.34
N GLU A 244 -42.89 -17.79 -1.66
CA GLU A 244 -42.31 -16.79 -2.54
C GLU A 244 -43.10 -15.47 -2.50
N GLN A 245 -44.43 -15.53 -2.49
CA GLN A 245 -45.30 -14.35 -2.38
C GLN A 245 -45.08 -13.59 -1.06
N ALA A 246 -44.92 -14.28 0.07
CA ALA A 246 -44.69 -13.64 1.35
C ALA A 246 -43.35 -12.88 1.39
N TYR A 247 -42.28 -13.47 0.86
CA TYR A 247 -41.00 -12.76 0.77
C TYR A 247 -41.02 -11.62 -0.25
N LYS A 248 -41.64 -11.81 -1.42
CA LYS A 248 -41.80 -10.75 -2.42
C LYS A 248 -42.61 -9.57 -1.90
N ALA A 249 -43.71 -9.84 -1.19
CA ALA A 249 -44.51 -8.80 -0.53
C ALA A 249 -43.72 -8.08 0.56
N ARG A 250 -42.82 -8.78 1.27
CA ARG A 250 -41.94 -8.16 2.27
C ARG A 250 -40.84 -7.32 1.63
N ALA A 251 -40.25 -7.79 0.54
CA ALA A 251 -39.22 -7.07 -0.23
C ALA A 251 -39.78 -5.79 -0.88
N SER A 252 -40.96 -5.85 -1.51
CA SER A 252 -41.61 -4.67 -2.12
C SER A 252 -41.99 -3.60 -1.09
N GLY A 253 -42.29 -4.01 0.15
CA GLY A 253 -42.51 -3.10 1.28
C GLY A 253 -41.22 -2.59 1.94
N GLY A 254 -40.03 -2.93 1.43
CA GLY A 254 -38.73 -2.58 2.03
C GLY A 254 -38.44 -3.26 3.37
N GLY A 255 -39.22 -4.28 3.73
CA GLY A 255 -39.19 -4.93 5.04
C GLY A 255 -38.25 -6.13 5.14
N LEU A 256 -37.55 -6.48 4.05
CA LEU A 256 -36.57 -7.59 4.02
C LEU A 256 -35.21 -7.09 4.52
N ILE A 257 -35.09 -7.00 5.85
CA ILE A 257 -33.93 -6.40 6.53
C ILE A 257 -33.32 -7.43 7.48
N PHE A 258 -32.03 -7.73 7.29
CA PHE A 258 -31.25 -8.52 8.22
C PHE A 258 -30.45 -7.64 9.17
N ARG A 259 -30.50 -7.98 10.47
CA ARG A 259 -29.72 -7.32 11.54
C ARG A 259 -29.00 -8.37 12.39
N PRO A 260 -27.69 -8.58 12.20
CA PRO A 260 -26.97 -9.58 12.97
C PRO A 260 -26.86 -9.19 14.44
N LYS A 261 -26.82 -10.20 15.32
CA LYS A 261 -26.49 -10.01 16.75
C LYS A 261 -24.99 -10.23 16.95
N PHE A 262 -24.31 -9.27 17.57
CA PHE A 262 -22.89 -9.35 17.88
C PHE A 262 -22.64 -9.92 19.30
N GLN A 263 -21.63 -10.78 19.46
CA GLN A 263 -21.23 -11.41 20.73
C GLN A 263 -19.73 -11.23 21.04
N GLY A 264 -19.41 -11.12 22.35
CA GLY A 264 -18.06 -10.92 22.89
C GLY A 264 -17.50 -9.50 22.66
N ARG A 265 -16.82 -8.91 23.66
CA ARG A 265 -16.24 -7.56 23.55
C ARG A 265 -14.72 -7.56 23.69
N GLY A 266 -14.05 -6.77 22.85
CA GLY A 266 -12.68 -6.28 23.08
C GLY A 266 -12.65 -4.94 23.84
N ASN A 267 -11.44 -4.45 24.16
CA ASN A 267 -11.19 -3.26 25.00
C ASN A 267 -11.78 -1.92 24.47
N TYR A 268 -12.36 -1.90 23.27
CA TYR A 268 -13.01 -0.73 22.65
C TYR A 268 -14.46 -1.00 22.20
N GLY A 269 -15.07 -2.11 22.64
CA GLY A 269 -16.45 -2.46 22.29
C GLY A 269 -16.65 -3.18 20.96
N ALA A 270 -15.58 -3.44 20.20
CA ALA A 270 -15.63 -4.26 18.98
C ALA A 270 -16.11 -5.70 19.29
N ALA A 271 -17.03 -6.19 18.46
CA ALA A 271 -17.62 -7.52 18.54
C ALA A 271 -16.59 -8.63 18.22
N LYS A 272 -16.61 -9.75 18.95
CA LYS A 272 -15.74 -10.91 18.68
C LYS A 272 -16.37 -11.94 17.73
N SER A 273 -17.70 -12.02 17.65
CA SER A 273 -18.42 -12.97 16.81
C SER A 273 -19.86 -12.52 16.51
N ILE A 274 -20.53 -13.16 15.55
CA ILE A 274 -21.97 -13.01 15.26
C ILE A 274 -22.70 -14.24 15.81
N ALA A 275 -23.86 -14.04 16.43
CA ALA A 275 -24.70 -15.09 16.99
C ALA A 275 -26.07 -15.19 16.32
N ALA A 276 -26.62 -16.40 16.24
CA ALA A 276 -27.97 -16.65 15.76
C ALA A 276 -29.02 -16.06 16.71
N LEU A 277 -30.18 -15.65 16.17
CA LEU A 277 -31.35 -15.40 17.02
C LEU A 277 -31.78 -16.75 17.61
N ALA A 278 -31.73 -16.88 18.94
CA ALA A 278 -32.34 -18.02 19.62
C ALA A 278 -33.86 -17.94 19.49
N GLU A 279 -34.45 -18.83 18.69
CA GLU A 279 -35.90 -18.92 18.53
C GLU A 279 -36.54 -19.79 19.60
N LYS A 280 -37.81 -19.51 19.91
CA LYS A 280 -38.62 -20.37 20.77
C LYS A 280 -39.00 -21.63 19.99
N PRO A 281 -39.17 -22.80 20.65
CA PRO A 281 -39.54 -24.04 19.97
C PRO A 281 -40.83 -23.89 19.13
N GLY A 282 -40.91 -24.56 17.98
CA GLY A 282 -42.05 -24.49 17.04
C GLY A 282 -43.42 -24.77 17.69
N GLU A 283 -43.46 -25.59 18.73
CA GLU A 283 -44.64 -25.88 19.55
C GLU A 283 -45.29 -24.61 20.15
N THR A 284 -44.50 -23.54 20.37
CA THR A 284 -44.98 -22.25 20.88
C THR A 284 -45.97 -21.57 19.92
N TYR A 285 -45.86 -21.84 18.61
CA TYR A 285 -46.67 -21.19 17.58
C TYR A 285 -47.80 -22.08 17.05
N LYS A 286 -47.87 -23.34 17.50
CA LYS A 286 -48.89 -24.33 17.09
C LYS A 286 -50.30 -23.77 17.15
N ASN A 287 -50.70 -23.19 18.28
CA ASN A 287 -52.06 -22.69 18.45
C ASN A 287 -52.36 -21.50 17.55
N VAL A 288 -51.36 -20.65 17.25
CA VAL A 288 -51.52 -19.52 16.33
C VAL A 288 -51.75 -20.01 14.90
N TRP A 289 -50.98 -21.03 14.48
CA TRP A 289 -51.12 -21.66 13.18
C TRP A 289 -52.44 -22.44 13.06
N LEU A 290 -52.82 -23.25 14.05
CA LEU A 290 -54.11 -23.97 14.05
C LEU A 290 -55.31 -23.02 14.00
N ASN A 291 -55.28 -21.96 14.82
CA ASN A 291 -56.37 -21.00 14.87
C ASN A 291 -56.53 -20.27 13.53
N ASN A 292 -55.45 -20.05 12.76
CA ASN A 292 -55.49 -19.47 11.41
C ASN A 292 -56.42 -20.23 10.46
N TYR A 293 -56.52 -21.54 10.66
CA TYR A 293 -57.34 -22.44 9.84
C TYR A 293 -58.64 -22.85 10.55
N GLY A 294 -58.96 -22.23 11.69
CA GLY A 294 -60.20 -22.44 12.43
C GLY A 294 -60.20 -23.65 13.38
N PHE A 295 -59.04 -24.24 13.66
CA PHE A 295 -58.90 -25.40 14.56
C PHE A 295 -58.31 -24.98 15.91
N THR A 296 -58.67 -25.69 16.98
CA THR A 296 -58.08 -25.45 18.31
C THR A 296 -57.06 -26.52 18.69
N THR A 297 -57.13 -27.71 18.08
CA THR A 297 -56.22 -28.83 18.34
C THR A 297 -55.82 -29.59 17.06
N LEU A 298 -54.66 -30.26 17.10
CA LEU A 298 -54.19 -31.11 15.99
C LEU A 298 -55.12 -32.32 15.71
N PRO A 299 -55.67 -33.01 16.73
CA PRO A 299 -56.67 -34.06 16.51
C PRO A 299 -57.92 -33.59 15.75
N GLU A 300 -58.41 -32.38 16.03
CA GLU A 300 -59.54 -31.79 15.29
C GLU A 300 -59.22 -31.59 13.82
N MET A 301 -58.03 -31.03 13.53
CA MET A 301 -57.55 -30.83 12.17
C MET A 301 -57.39 -32.16 11.43
N ALA A 302 -56.76 -33.17 12.05
CA ALA A 302 -56.57 -34.48 11.45
C ALA A 302 -57.88 -35.20 11.14
N ARG A 303 -58.89 -35.07 12.03
CA ARG A 303 -60.24 -35.58 11.79
C ARG A 303 -60.91 -34.88 10.60
N ALA A 304 -60.86 -33.56 10.55
CA ALA A 304 -61.44 -32.78 9.45
C ALA A 304 -60.79 -33.13 8.10
N PHE A 305 -59.48 -33.38 8.09
CA PHE A 305 -58.75 -33.81 6.90
C PHE A 305 -59.24 -35.17 6.38
N ARG A 306 -59.42 -36.14 7.29
CA ARG A 306 -59.96 -37.47 6.96
C ARG A 306 -61.38 -37.36 6.41
N GLU A 307 -62.25 -36.62 7.09
CA GLU A 307 -63.65 -36.44 6.68
C GLU A 307 -63.75 -35.80 5.28
N ALA A 308 -62.93 -34.78 5.01
CA ALA A 308 -62.86 -34.12 3.70
C ALA A 308 -62.31 -35.05 2.59
N ALA A 309 -61.39 -35.97 2.93
CA ALA A 309 -60.83 -36.93 1.97
C ALA A 309 -61.73 -38.12 1.68
N THR A 310 -62.57 -38.54 2.64
CA THR A 310 -63.48 -39.71 2.51
C THR A 310 -64.90 -39.35 2.09
N ALA A 311 -65.23 -38.07 1.92
CA ALA A 311 -66.53 -37.64 1.43
C ALA A 311 -66.79 -38.14 0.00
N GLU A 312 -68.06 -38.41 -0.34
CA GLU A 312 -68.46 -38.89 -1.67
C GLU A 312 -68.06 -37.92 -2.80
N ASN A 313 -68.07 -36.61 -2.49
CA ASN A 313 -67.62 -35.52 -3.37
C ASN A 313 -66.28 -34.91 -2.92
N ALA A 314 -65.37 -35.73 -2.36
CA ALA A 314 -64.07 -35.26 -1.90
C ALA A 314 -63.27 -34.58 -3.03
N ASP A 315 -62.66 -33.43 -2.73
CA ASP A 315 -61.81 -32.73 -3.69
C ASP A 315 -60.59 -33.62 -4.05
N PRO A 316 -60.29 -33.82 -5.36
CA PRO A 316 -59.20 -34.70 -5.79
C PRO A 316 -57.85 -34.38 -5.15
N SER A 317 -57.56 -33.11 -4.87
CA SER A 317 -56.30 -32.69 -4.24
C SER A 317 -56.22 -33.04 -2.75
N VAL A 318 -57.34 -33.05 -2.03
CA VAL A 318 -57.39 -33.45 -0.61
C VAL A 318 -57.31 -34.96 -0.50
N LYS A 319 -57.98 -35.69 -1.42
CA LYS A 319 -57.90 -37.14 -1.51
C LYS A 319 -56.47 -37.61 -1.82
N ALA A 320 -55.83 -37.02 -2.83
CA ALA A 320 -54.44 -37.30 -3.16
C ALA A 320 -53.48 -36.99 -1.99
N ALA A 321 -53.69 -35.88 -1.27
CA ALA A 321 -52.91 -35.55 -0.09
C ALA A 321 -53.11 -36.56 1.06
N TYR A 322 -54.30 -37.13 1.23
CA TYR A 322 -54.57 -38.13 2.28
C TYR A 322 -54.10 -39.55 1.91
N GLU A 323 -53.99 -39.85 0.62
CA GLU A 323 -53.44 -41.10 0.09
C GLU A 323 -51.90 -41.10 0.05
N ASP A 324 -51.26 -39.93 0.05
CA ASP A 324 -49.80 -39.80 0.16
C ASP A 324 -49.26 -40.35 1.49
N THR A 325 -48.29 -41.24 1.42
CA THR A 325 -47.73 -41.94 2.59
C THR A 325 -47.09 -40.99 3.60
N ALA A 326 -46.46 -39.91 3.16
CA ALA A 326 -45.78 -38.98 4.05
C ALA A 326 -46.77 -38.05 4.77
N ALA A 327 -47.75 -37.50 4.05
CA ALA A 327 -48.82 -36.69 4.63
C ALA A 327 -49.70 -37.52 5.59
N ARG A 328 -50.03 -38.76 5.21
CA ARG A 328 -50.81 -39.67 6.08
C ARG A 328 -50.09 -39.98 7.38
N ARG A 329 -48.77 -40.19 7.36
CA ARG A 329 -47.97 -40.42 8.57
C ARG A 329 -48.04 -39.23 9.54
N ILE A 330 -47.98 -38.00 9.02
CA ILE A 330 -48.11 -36.77 9.81
C ILE A 330 -49.51 -36.70 10.45
N LEU A 331 -50.56 -36.88 9.65
CA LEU A 331 -51.95 -36.82 10.10
C LEU A 331 -52.28 -37.92 11.12
N ASP A 332 -51.78 -39.15 10.92
CA ASP A 332 -51.97 -40.24 11.87
C ASP A 332 -51.28 -39.95 13.22
N GLY A 333 -50.09 -39.35 13.17
CA GLY A 333 -49.39 -38.87 14.37
C GLY A 333 -50.17 -37.83 15.17
N TYR A 334 -51.05 -37.06 14.52
CA TYR A 334 -51.91 -36.05 15.15
C TYR A 334 -53.25 -36.56 15.66
N ARG A 335 -53.67 -37.78 15.32
CA ARG A 335 -55.01 -38.30 15.67
C ARG A 335 -55.26 -38.39 17.18
N SER A 336 -54.23 -38.69 17.96
CA SER A 336 -54.33 -38.91 19.41
C SER A 336 -53.40 -38.00 20.22
N SER A 337 -52.66 -37.11 19.56
CA SER A 337 -51.66 -36.24 20.19
C SER A 337 -51.84 -34.81 19.70
N ASN A 338 -51.90 -33.88 20.66
CA ASN A 338 -51.90 -32.45 20.37
C ASN A 338 -50.48 -31.87 20.44
N ASN A 339 -49.49 -32.56 19.88
CA ASN A 339 -48.07 -32.13 19.85
C ASN A 339 -47.53 -32.27 18.42
N LEU A 340 -46.88 -31.24 17.87
CA LEU A 340 -46.40 -31.29 16.47
C LEU A 340 -45.34 -32.36 16.24
N ARG A 341 -44.55 -32.68 17.28
CA ARG A 341 -43.52 -33.71 17.21
C ARG A 341 -44.08 -35.12 16.95
N SER A 342 -45.35 -35.40 17.29
CA SER A 342 -45.92 -36.72 17.01
C SER A 342 -46.16 -36.96 15.52
N GLY A 343 -46.24 -35.90 14.71
CA GLY A 343 -46.23 -35.97 13.25
C GLY A 343 -44.84 -35.78 12.63
N GLY A 344 -43.79 -35.51 13.43
CA GLY A 344 -42.45 -35.20 12.92
C GLY A 344 -42.35 -33.81 12.26
N CYS A 345 -43.20 -32.87 12.68
CA CYS A 345 -43.21 -31.50 12.15
C CYS A 345 -42.97 -30.46 13.24
N ASP A 346 -42.68 -29.24 12.80
CA ASP A 346 -42.65 -28.02 13.59
C ASP A 346 -43.40 -26.90 12.84
N ILE A 347 -43.73 -25.81 13.54
CA ILE A 347 -44.14 -24.57 12.87
C ILE A 347 -42.91 -23.72 12.60
N ASP A 348 -42.78 -23.30 11.36
CA ASP A 348 -41.77 -22.36 10.88
C ASP A 348 -42.42 -21.02 10.51
N HIS A 349 -41.64 -19.95 10.56
CA HIS A 349 -42.01 -18.68 9.95
C HIS A 349 -41.72 -18.73 8.45
N ILE A 350 -42.70 -18.35 7.62
CA ILE A 350 -42.49 -18.26 6.18
C ILE A 350 -41.37 -17.25 5.90
N VAL A 351 -41.58 -15.98 6.23
CA VAL A 351 -40.51 -14.99 6.33
C VAL A 351 -39.88 -15.10 7.70
N GLU A 352 -38.57 -15.39 7.72
CA GLU A 352 -37.80 -15.56 8.95
C GLU A 352 -37.78 -14.31 9.83
N LYS A 353 -37.79 -14.49 11.16
CA LYS A 353 -37.69 -13.35 12.09
C LYS A 353 -36.41 -12.56 11.90
N GLN A 354 -35.33 -13.24 11.54
CA GLN A 354 -34.03 -12.64 11.26
C GLN A 354 -34.07 -11.68 10.06
N LEU A 355 -35.04 -11.87 9.15
CA LEU A 355 -35.30 -11.06 7.96
C LEU A 355 -36.53 -10.16 8.12
N GLY A 356 -36.99 -9.95 9.35
CA GLY A 356 -38.10 -9.05 9.67
C GLY A 356 -39.49 -9.69 9.57
N GLY A 357 -39.59 -11.02 9.58
CA GLY A 357 -40.87 -11.74 9.65
C GLY A 357 -41.60 -11.62 10.99
N THR A 358 -42.92 -11.81 10.96
CA THR A 358 -43.81 -11.66 12.13
C THR A 358 -44.41 -12.99 12.56
N SER A 359 -44.76 -13.16 13.84
CA SER A 359 -45.52 -14.34 14.33
C SER A 359 -47.03 -14.23 14.08
N THR A 360 -47.43 -13.58 12.99
CA THR A 360 -48.84 -13.47 12.60
C THR A 360 -49.29 -14.77 11.94
N PRO A 361 -50.58 -15.14 12.06
CA PRO A 361 -51.11 -16.38 11.49
C PRO A 361 -50.73 -16.61 10.01
N GLY A 362 -50.77 -15.56 9.19
CA GLY A 362 -50.44 -15.65 7.76
C GLY A 362 -48.97 -15.89 7.42
N ASN A 363 -48.04 -15.68 8.36
CA ASN A 363 -46.60 -15.87 8.17
C ASN A 363 -46.09 -17.16 8.85
N LEU A 364 -46.98 -18.07 9.27
CA LEU A 364 -46.63 -19.35 9.86
C LEU A 364 -46.99 -20.48 8.90
N GLN A 365 -46.17 -21.53 8.86
CA GLN A 365 -46.43 -22.74 8.07
C GLN A 365 -46.00 -24.00 8.81
N LEU A 366 -46.64 -25.13 8.50
CA LEU A 366 -46.19 -26.44 8.94
C LEU A 366 -45.01 -26.90 8.08
N LEU A 367 -43.96 -27.41 8.72
CA LEU A 367 -42.80 -27.96 8.02
C LEU A 367 -42.30 -29.23 8.73
N VAL A 368 -41.79 -30.21 7.99
CA VAL A 368 -41.10 -31.37 8.60
C VAL A 368 -39.90 -30.89 9.42
N SER A 369 -39.72 -31.43 10.63
CA SER A 369 -38.74 -30.92 11.61
C SER A 369 -37.30 -30.86 11.09
N ASP A 370 -36.87 -31.86 10.34
CA ASP A 370 -35.50 -31.91 9.78
C ASP A 370 -35.29 -30.79 8.76
N LYS A 371 -36.29 -30.60 7.87
CA LYS A 371 -36.32 -29.53 6.88
C LYS A 371 -36.32 -28.16 7.54
N ASN A 372 -37.06 -28.00 8.65
CA ASN A 372 -37.12 -26.75 9.42
C ASN A 372 -35.74 -26.38 9.98
N GLN A 373 -35.07 -27.36 10.60
CA GLN A 373 -33.75 -27.17 11.20
C GLN A 373 -32.65 -26.91 10.17
N GLU A 374 -32.70 -27.58 9.02
CA GLU A 374 -31.76 -27.36 7.90
C GLU A 374 -31.95 -25.97 7.30
N SER A 375 -33.21 -25.55 7.11
CA SER A 375 -33.58 -24.25 6.55
C SER A 375 -33.05 -23.08 7.38
N GLY A 376 -33.29 -23.08 8.69
CA GLY A 376 -32.75 -22.03 9.56
C GLY A 376 -31.22 -22.00 9.60
N ARG A 377 -30.56 -23.16 9.53
CA ARG A 377 -29.09 -23.27 9.57
C ARG A 377 -28.43 -22.72 8.30
N GLU A 378 -28.91 -23.11 7.13
CA GLU A 378 -28.35 -22.67 5.85
C GLU A 378 -28.64 -21.18 5.58
N THR A 379 -29.85 -20.69 5.92
CA THR A 379 -30.17 -19.26 5.83
C THR A 379 -29.25 -18.43 6.73
N TYR A 380 -29.00 -18.87 7.97
CA TYR A 380 -28.07 -18.18 8.87
C TYR A 380 -26.63 -18.19 8.35
N LYS A 381 -26.15 -19.33 7.84
CA LYS A 381 -24.80 -19.48 7.29
C LYS A 381 -24.55 -18.53 6.12
N HIS A 382 -25.52 -18.40 5.21
CA HIS A 382 -25.48 -17.44 4.10
C HIS A 382 -25.46 -15.98 4.59
N LEU A 383 -26.35 -15.61 5.50
CA LEU A 383 -26.43 -14.25 6.03
C LEU A 383 -25.18 -13.85 6.84
N LYS A 384 -24.58 -14.81 7.55
CA LYS A 384 -23.29 -14.62 8.22
C LYS A 384 -22.16 -14.37 7.22
N ALA A 385 -22.07 -15.18 6.16
CA ALA A 385 -21.04 -15.01 5.14
C ALA A 385 -21.12 -13.63 4.46
N GLU A 386 -22.33 -13.15 4.14
CA GLU A 386 -22.53 -11.80 3.61
C GLU A 386 -22.17 -10.71 4.63
N THR A 387 -22.49 -10.91 5.91
CA THR A 387 -22.08 -9.98 6.97
C THR A 387 -20.56 -9.87 7.10
N ASP A 388 -19.87 -11.02 7.13
CA ASP A 388 -18.40 -11.07 7.22
C ASP A 388 -17.74 -10.41 6.00
N ARG A 389 -18.38 -10.52 4.82
CA ARG A 389 -17.92 -9.88 3.57
C ARG A 389 -18.04 -8.36 3.61
N VAL A 390 -19.09 -7.83 4.25
CA VAL A 390 -19.34 -6.37 4.32
C VAL A 390 -18.54 -5.70 5.45
N LEU A 391 -18.36 -6.35 6.59
CA LEU A 391 -17.69 -5.80 7.79
C LEU A 391 -16.19 -6.08 7.83
N SER A 392 -15.47 -5.88 6.73
CA SER A 392 -14.01 -6.08 6.59
C SER A 392 -13.16 -5.61 7.80
N PRO A 393 -11.92 -6.08 8.01
CA PRO A 393 -11.13 -5.83 9.23
C PRO A 393 -10.91 -4.35 9.63
N ASP A 394 -11.12 -3.42 8.71
CA ASP A 394 -11.08 -1.96 8.86
C ASP A 394 -12.39 -1.34 9.39
N ARG A 395 -13.48 -2.12 9.51
CA ARG A 395 -14.82 -1.70 9.98
C ARG A 395 -15.21 -2.33 11.32
N LEU A 396 -14.22 -2.76 12.13
CA LEU A 396 -14.44 -3.38 13.46
C LEU A 396 -15.09 -2.46 14.50
N SER A 397 -15.24 -1.17 14.19
CA SER A 397 -15.94 -0.14 14.96
C SER A 397 -17.46 -0.16 14.74
N VAL A 398 -17.95 -0.83 13.68
CA VAL A 398 -19.38 -0.92 13.36
C VAL A 398 -20.08 -1.80 14.39
N ILE A 399 -21.00 -1.20 15.14
CA ILE A 399 -21.80 -1.84 16.18
C ILE A 399 -23.29 -1.91 15.81
N ASP A 400 -23.73 -1.11 14.85
CA ASP A 400 -25.10 -1.13 14.30
C ASP A 400 -25.07 -1.38 12.79
N PHE A 401 -25.18 -2.65 12.40
CA PHE A 401 -25.13 -3.08 11.01
C PHE A 401 -26.50 -3.55 10.51
N GLN A 402 -26.87 -3.14 9.29
CA GLN A 402 -28.12 -3.56 8.63
C GLN A 402 -27.88 -3.91 7.17
N MET A 403 -28.38 -5.05 6.72
CA MET A 403 -28.46 -5.43 5.30
C MET A 403 -29.91 -5.38 4.85
N ARG A 404 -30.20 -4.59 3.81
CA ARG A 404 -31.50 -4.53 3.15
C ARG A 404 -31.44 -5.31 1.84
N PHE A 405 -32.49 -6.05 1.51
CA PHE A 405 -32.56 -6.82 0.26
C PHE A 405 -33.76 -6.34 -0.56
N ASN A 406 -33.55 -6.08 -1.85
CA ASN A 406 -34.59 -5.58 -2.75
C ASN A 406 -35.45 -6.69 -3.37
N ASP A 407 -34.92 -7.91 -3.40
CA ASP A 407 -35.56 -9.05 -4.05
C ASP A 407 -35.11 -10.35 -3.38
N VAL A 408 -35.86 -11.41 -3.62
CA VAL A 408 -35.53 -12.77 -3.16
C VAL A 408 -35.61 -13.74 -4.33
N GLN A 409 -34.69 -14.69 -4.37
CA GLN A 409 -34.77 -15.82 -5.27
C GLN A 409 -34.82 -17.12 -4.44
N MET A 410 -35.92 -17.84 -4.59
CA MET A 410 -36.12 -19.15 -3.96
C MET A 410 -35.56 -20.24 -4.87
N GLN A 411 -34.80 -21.16 -4.29
CA GLN A 411 -34.37 -22.35 -4.99
C GLN A 411 -35.53 -23.37 -5.07
N PRO A 412 -35.63 -24.18 -6.13
CA PRO A 412 -36.65 -25.23 -6.23
C PRO A 412 -36.58 -26.20 -5.05
N ASP A 413 -37.74 -26.50 -4.46
CA ASP A 413 -37.90 -27.42 -3.32
C ASP A 413 -38.75 -28.64 -3.71
N GLU A 414 -38.54 -29.76 -3.03
CA GLU A 414 -39.29 -30.99 -3.23
C GLU A 414 -40.60 -30.99 -2.44
N SER A 415 -41.60 -31.70 -2.97
CA SER A 415 -42.90 -31.84 -2.30
C SER A 415 -42.77 -32.82 -1.14
N ASP A 416 -43.31 -32.46 0.02
CA ASP A 416 -43.36 -33.35 1.20
C ASP A 416 -44.76 -33.40 1.81
N GLY A 417 -44.95 -34.25 2.81
CA GLY A 417 -46.24 -34.43 3.46
C GLY A 417 -46.77 -33.16 4.16
N SER A 418 -45.88 -32.30 4.67
CA SER A 418 -46.27 -31.03 5.30
C SER A 418 -46.80 -30.02 4.28
N PHE A 419 -46.19 -29.97 3.09
CA PHE A 419 -46.65 -29.16 1.96
C PHE A 419 -48.05 -29.53 1.51
N LEU A 420 -48.34 -30.84 1.37
CA LEU A 420 -49.65 -31.32 0.94
C LEU A 420 -50.75 -30.94 1.94
N ILE A 421 -50.47 -31.09 3.24
CA ILE A 421 -51.38 -30.69 4.32
C ILE A 421 -51.61 -29.17 4.29
N GLU A 422 -50.54 -28.38 4.24
CA GLU A 422 -50.60 -26.92 4.22
C GLU A 422 -51.37 -26.39 2.98
N THR A 423 -51.22 -27.04 1.82
CA THR A 423 -51.94 -26.70 0.59
C THR A 423 -53.45 -26.90 0.73
N ALA A 424 -53.89 -28.00 1.33
CA ALA A 424 -55.31 -28.27 1.58
C ALA A 424 -55.93 -27.30 2.60
N LEU A 425 -55.15 -26.89 3.62
CA LEU A 425 -55.56 -25.89 4.61
C LEU A 425 -55.67 -24.48 3.99
N ARG A 426 -54.65 -24.04 3.25
CA ARG A 426 -54.59 -22.70 2.63
C ARG A 426 -55.61 -22.50 1.51
N SER A 427 -55.95 -23.57 0.78
CA SER A 427 -57.02 -23.53 -0.22
C SER A 427 -58.42 -23.47 0.40
N GLY A 428 -58.54 -23.61 1.73
CA GLY A 428 -59.82 -23.61 2.46
C GLY A 428 -60.65 -24.87 2.26
N LYS A 429 -60.07 -25.90 1.60
CA LYS A 429 -60.70 -27.20 1.32
C LYS A 429 -60.79 -28.05 2.59
N VAL A 430 -59.85 -27.87 3.51
CA VAL A 430 -59.93 -28.35 4.89
C VAL A 430 -59.87 -27.14 5.81
N LYS A 431 -60.93 -26.88 6.57
CA LYS A 431 -61.05 -25.72 7.47
C LYS A 431 -61.89 -26.05 8.70
N GLY A 432 -61.61 -25.35 9.79
CA GLY A 432 -62.40 -25.38 11.02
C GLY A 432 -63.43 -24.27 11.07
N THR A 433 -63.67 -23.72 12.27
CA THR A 433 -64.74 -22.72 12.50
C THR A 433 -64.27 -21.29 12.23
N GLN A 434 -65.17 -20.46 11.69
CA GLN A 434 -64.88 -19.03 11.44
C GLN A 434 -64.63 -18.24 12.72
N GLU A 435 -65.25 -18.64 13.85
CA GLU A 435 -65.09 -17.98 15.14
C GLU A 435 -63.66 -18.12 15.70
N VAL A 436 -63.08 -19.32 15.60
CA VAL A 436 -61.68 -19.58 15.97
C VAL A 436 -60.74 -18.82 15.05
N GLN A 437 -61.05 -18.78 13.75
CA GLN A 437 -60.27 -18.04 12.75
C GLN A 437 -60.28 -16.52 12.99
N ALA A 438 -61.43 -15.93 13.33
CA ALA A 438 -61.57 -14.51 13.63
C ALA A 438 -60.78 -14.10 14.89
N ARG A 439 -60.72 -14.95 15.92
CA ARG A 439 -59.92 -14.71 17.13
C ARG A 439 -58.41 -14.69 16.87
N ALA A 440 -57.94 -15.36 15.82
CA ALA A 440 -56.52 -15.42 15.46
C ALA A 440 -55.97 -14.08 14.92
N GLY A 441 -56.82 -13.27 14.28
CA GLY A 441 -56.43 -12.02 13.61
C GLY A 441 -56.14 -10.82 14.53
N GLY A 442 -56.61 -10.85 15.79
CA GLY A 442 -56.46 -9.75 16.75
C GLY A 442 -57.31 -8.52 16.42
N VAL A 443 -57.36 -7.54 17.34
CA VAL A 443 -58.12 -6.30 17.16
C VAL A 443 -57.20 -5.18 16.68
N ALA A 444 -57.63 -4.41 15.69
CA ALA A 444 -56.91 -3.23 15.22
C ALA A 444 -57.02 -2.06 16.22
N ILE A 445 -55.88 -1.61 16.73
CA ILE A 445 -55.75 -0.53 17.72
C ILE A 445 -54.92 0.60 17.10
N SER A 446 -55.48 1.81 17.04
CA SER A 446 -54.76 3.02 16.65
C SER A 446 -54.03 3.61 17.86
N LEU A 447 -52.70 3.71 17.76
CA LEU A 447 -51.83 4.37 18.72
C LEU A 447 -51.59 5.82 18.30
N GLU A 448 -51.71 6.75 19.23
CA GLU A 448 -51.52 8.18 19.01
C GLU A 448 -50.46 8.76 19.96
N ALA A 449 -49.51 9.50 19.39
CA ALA A 449 -48.56 10.33 20.13
C ALA A 449 -48.21 11.57 19.31
N GLY A 450 -48.35 12.76 19.89
CA GLY A 450 -47.98 14.02 19.22
C GLY A 450 -48.68 14.30 17.89
N GLY A 451 -49.90 13.81 17.70
CA GLY A 451 -50.64 13.94 16.44
C GLY A 451 -50.27 12.91 15.35
N ASN A 452 -49.22 12.11 15.54
CA ASN A 452 -48.92 10.97 14.67
C ASN A 452 -49.75 9.75 15.06
N ARG A 453 -50.12 8.91 14.06
CA ARG A 453 -50.92 7.70 14.27
C ARG A 453 -50.37 6.46 13.59
N GLU A 454 -50.53 5.32 14.26
CA GLU A 454 -50.16 4.01 13.74
C GLU A 454 -51.18 2.95 14.19
N VAL A 455 -51.59 2.06 13.29
CA VAL A 455 -52.54 0.97 13.61
C VAL A 455 -51.74 -0.31 13.86
N VAL A 456 -51.98 -0.94 15.01
CA VAL A 456 -51.39 -2.21 15.39
C VAL A 456 -52.49 -3.23 15.67
N HIS A 457 -52.31 -4.47 15.23
CA HIS A 457 -53.22 -5.55 15.60
C HIS A 457 -52.71 -6.20 16.88
N ALA A 458 -53.50 -6.17 17.95
CA ALA A 458 -53.12 -6.76 19.23
C ALA A 458 -54.18 -7.74 19.74
N ARG A 459 -53.70 -8.86 20.29
CA ARG A 459 -54.55 -9.91 20.87
C ARG A 459 -54.70 -9.68 22.38
N ALA A 460 -55.90 -9.93 22.91
CA ALA A 460 -56.20 -9.71 24.32
C ALA A 460 -55.38 -10.66 25.21
N GLY A 461 -54.75 -10.11 26.26
CA GLY A 461 -53.94 -10.87 27.21
C GLY A 461 -52.53 -11.21 26.73
N GLU A 462 -52.13 -10.74 25.55
CA GLU A 462 -50.86 -11.11 24.94
C GLU A 462 -49.98 -9.90 24.62
N THR A 463 -48.69 -10.19 24.42
CA THR A 463 -47.71 -9.23 23.91
C THR A 463 -47.50 -9.47 22.43
N THR A 464 -47.74 -8.46 21.61
CA THR A 464 -47.56 -8.47 20.16
C THR A 464 -46.33 -7.63 19.79
N GLU A 465 -45.47 -8.16 18.92
CA GLU A 465 -44.33 -7.41 18.36
C GLU A 465 -44.86 -6.38 17.35
N ILE A 466 -44.44 -5.12 17.47
CA ILE A 466 -44.78 -4.08 16.50
C ILE A 466 -43.75 -4.14 15.38
N GLY A 467 -44.16 -4.66 14.22
CA GLY A 467 -43.32 -4.85 13.04
C GLY A 467 -43.12 -3.59 12.19
N THR A 468 -42.97 -2.42 12.80
CA THR A 468 -42.90 -1.17 12.05
C THR A 468 -41.46 -0.91 11.64
N GLY A 469 -41.19 -1.21 10.36
CA GLY A 469 -40.00 -0.78 9.66
C GLY A 469 -40.01 0.75 9.61
N ASP A 470 -39.05 1.36 10.31
CA ASP A 470 -38.59 2.74 10.21
C ASP A 470 -39.61 3.90 10.44
N ARG A 471 -40.91 3.65 10.61
CA ARG A 471 -41.88 4.70 11.00
C ARG A 471 -41.81 4.95 12.50
N ARG A 472 -41.38 6.17 12.86
CA ARG A 472 -41.29 6.64 14.25
C ARG A 472 -42.56 7.39 14.61
N LEU A 473 -43.47 6.75 15.35
CA LEU A 473 -44.65 7.43 15.90
C LEU A 473 -44.22 8.61 16.80
N ILE A 474 -43.14 8.42 17.56
CA ILE A 474 -42.47 9.44 18.38
C ILE A 474 -41.06 9.64 17.79
N PRO A 475 -40.72 10.82 17.26
CA PRO A 475 -39.39 11.14 16.77
C PRO A 475 -38.29 10.77 17.78
N GLY A 476 -37.24 10.08 17.31
CA GLY A 476 -36.13 9.64 18.16
C GLY A 476 -36.39 8.36 18.99
N MET A 477 -37.55 7.71 18.84
CA MET A 477 -37.90 6.47 19.53
C MET A 477 -38.48 5.42 18.58
N LYS A 478 -38.14 4.14 18.80
CA LYS A 478 -38.64 3.00 18.04
C LYS A 478 -39.48 2.09 18.92
N LEU A 479 -40.73 1.84 18.54
CA LEU A 479 -41.63 0.94 19.27
C LEU A 479 -41.21 -0.53 19.05
N LYS A 480 -41.27 -1.36 20.10
CA LYS A 480 -40.87 -2.78 20.07
C LYS A 480 -42.05 -3.72 20.28
N THR A 481 -42.77 -3.59 21.39
CA THR A 481 -43.87 -4.50 21.72
C THR A 481 -45.07 -3.76 22.28
N TYR A 482 -46.26 -4.29 21.99
CA TYR A 482 -47.54 -3.88 22.57
C TYR A 482 -48.13 -5.03 23.38
N THR A 483 -48.34 -4.80 24.67
CA THR A 483 -49.00 -5.76 25.56
C THR A 483 -50.41 -5.27 25.85
N ARG A 484 -51.39 -5.95 25.25
CA ARG A 484 -52.81 -5.71 25.53
C ARG A 484 -53.20 -6.48 26.78
N HIS A 485 -53.47 -5.81 27.90
CA HIS A 485 -53.85 -6.51 29.12
C HIS A 485 -55.25 -7.13 29.00
N ALA A 486 -55.47 -8.31 29.58
CA ALA A 486 -56.72 -9.08 29.42
C ALA A 486 -57.99 -8.31 29.85
N ARG A 487 -57.86 -7.34 30.76
CA ARG A 487 -58.97 -6.49 31.24
C ARG A 487 -59.15 -5.20 30.44
N SER A 488 -58.28 -4.93 29.45
CA SER A 488 -58.30 -3.73 28.63
C SER A 488 -59.27 -3.89 27.44
N ASN A 489 -60.27 -3.01 27.37
CA ASN A 489 -61.28 -3.00 26.32
C ASN A 489 -61.41 -1.61 25.66
N ALA A 490 -62.27 -1.50 24.66
CA ALA A 490 -62.47 -0.27 23.89
C ALA A 490 -63.01 0.94 24.69
N ARG A 491 -63.50 0.73 25.93
CA ARG A 491 -64.11 1.76 26.78
C ARG A 491 -63.23 2.18 27.96
N SER A 492 -62.47 1.24 28.51
CA SER A 492 -61.60 1.47 29.67
C SER A 492 -60.46 0.47 29.70
N GLY A 493 -59.26 0.95 29.99
CA GLY A 493 -58.09 0.09 30.08
C GLY A 493 -56.79 0.87 29.94
N THR A 494 -55.72 0.23 30.39
CA THR A 494 -54.36 0.71 30.25
C THR A 494 -53.54 -0.45 29.72
N ASP A 495 -52.92 -0.25 28.56
CA ASP A 495 -52.02 -1.18 27.91
C ASP A 495 -50.58 -0.73 28.08
N THR A 496 -49.63 -1.66 27.98
CA THR A 496 -48.20 -1.35 28.13
C THR A 496 -47.48 -1.54 26.81
N LEU A 497 -46.52 -0.66 26.54
CA LEU A 497 -45.74 -0.64 25.31
C LEU A 497 -44.26 -0.50 25.66
N THR A 498 -43.39 -1.25 25.00
CA THR A 498 -41.92 -1.06 25.11
C THR A 498 -41.35 -0.41 23.85
N ALA A 499 -40.33 0.41 24.03
CA ALA A 499 -39.65 1.12 22.97
C ALA A 499 -38.15 1.27 23.26
N GLU A 500 -37.34 1.58 22.24
CA GLU A 500 -35.92 1.90 22.37
C GLU A 500 -35.62 3.30 21.82
N LEU A 501 -34.62 3.98 22.38
CA LEU A 501 -34.10 5.22 21.79
C LEU A 501 -33.46 4.91 20.44
N ALA A 502 -33.63 5.82 19.48
CA ALA A 502 -33.01 5.70 18.16
C ALA A 502 -31.47 5.69 18.23
N SER A 503 -30.87 6.32 19.24
CA SER A 503 -29.46 6.15 19.59
C SER A 503 -29.30 4.87 20.42
N LYS A 504 -28.93 3.75 19.80
CA LYS A 504 -28.80 2.48 20.54
C LYS A 504 -27.84 2.63 21.73
N PRO A 505 -28.20 2.16 22.94
CA PRO A 505 -27.22 1.99 24.01
C PRO A 505 -26.17 0.94 23.62
N VAL A 506 -24.90 1.19 23.97
CA VAL A 506 -23.81 0.24 23.74
C VAL A 506 -24.08 -1.10 24.42
N ILE A 507 -24.85 -1.11 25.52
CA ILE A 507 -25.01 -2.22 26.47
C ILE A 507 -26.15 -3.17 26.04
N PRO A 508 -25.85 -4.44 25.66
CA PRO A 508 -26.87 -5.48 25.49
C PRO A 508 -27.63 -5.70 26.81
N GLY A 509 -28.95 -5.74 26.77
CA GLY A 509 -29.79 -5.84 27.97
C GLY A 509 -30.08 -4.51 28.66
N ALA A 510 -29.70 -3.38 28.04
CA ALA A 510 -30.17 -2.06 28.47
C ALA A 510 -31.71 -2.01 28.54
N LYS A 511 -32.21 -1.31 29.56
CA LYS A 511 -33.64 -1.19 29.83
C LYS A 511 -34.35 -0.48 28.67
N ASP A 512 -35.39 -1.12 28.12
CA ASP A 512 -36.29 -0.51 27.15
C ASP A 512 -37.11 0.62 27.82
N ILE A 513 -37.44 1.66 27.05
CA ILE A 513 -38.39 2.69 27.43
C ILE A 513 -39.77 2.05 27.58
N THR A 514 -40.42 2.29 28.70
CA THR A 514 -41.79 1.85 28.94
C THR A 514 -42.76 3.00 28.68
N LEU A 515 -43.76 2.76 27.85
CA LEU A 515 -44.85 3.65 27.53
C LEU A 515 -46.16 3.03 28.01
N ILE A 516 -47.11 3.89 28.34
CA ILE A 516 -48.46 3.54 28.72
C ILE A 516 -49.38 3.93 27.58
N ALA A 517 -50.28 3.04 27.18
CA ALA A 517 -51.31 3.27 26.19
C ALA A 517 -52.69 3.30 26.87
N THR A 518 -53.27 4.49 27.01
CA THR A 518 -54.59 4.67 27.63
C THR A 518 -55.69 4.84 26.59
N VAL A 519 -56.87 4.26 26.84
CA VAL A 519 -58.04 4.43 25.96
C VAL A 519 -58.30 5.92 25.71
N THR A 520 -58.48 6.29 24.44
CA THR A 520 -58.87 7.63 24.02
C THR A 520 -60.03 7.53 23.04
N GLN A 521 -60.76 8.64 22.84
CA GLN A 521 -61.84 8.69 21.86
C GLN A 521 -61.28 8.76 20.44
N ALA A 522 -62.08 8.28 19.47
CA ALA A 522 -61.79 8.49 18.07
C ALA A 522 -61.75 10.01 17.80
N PRO A 523 -60.68 10.51 17.17
CA PRO A 523 -60.54 11.94 16.90
C PRO A 523 -61.65 12.44 15.97
N GLN A 524 -62.15 13.65 16.22
CA GLN A 524 -63.15 14.29 15.36
C GLN A 524 -62.53 14.59 13.98
N GLN A 525 -63.30 14.31 12.92
CA GLN A 525 -62.87 14.51 11.54
C GLN A 525 -62.85 16.01 11.26
N PRO A 526 -61.75 16.59 10.75
CA PRO A 526 -61.80 17.93 10.19
C PRO A 526 -62.70 17.89 8.95
N ASP A 527 -63.64 18.82 8.85
CA ASP A 527 -64.53 18.93 7.69
C ASP A 527 -63.70 18.96 6.39
N GLY A 528 -63.92 17.98 5.50
CA GLY A 528 -63.32 17.94 4.16
C GLY A 528 -62.10 17.03 3.93
N ALA A 529 -61.61 16.26 4.91
CA ALA A 529 -60.47 15.36 4.70
C ALA A 529 -60.86 14.02 4.04
N GLY A 530 -60.84 13.97 2.70
CA GLY A 530 -60.83 12.72 1.92
C GLY A 530 -59.41 12.25 1.59
N GLY A 531 -59.11 10.96 1.79
CA GLY A 531 -57.81 10.34 1.50
C GLY A 531 -57.36 9.30 2.54
N GLN A 532 -56.10 8.85 2.49
CA GLN A 532 -55.51 7.77 3.34
C GLN A 532 -55.76 7.91 4.85
N ALA A 533 -56.04 9.12 5.36
CA ALA A 533 -56.39 9.35 6.77
C ALA A 533 -57.80 8.83 7.14
N ALA A 534 -58.74 8.83 6.20
CA ALA A 534 -60.08 8.26 6.37
C ALA A 534 -60.07 6.73 6.29
N GLU A 535 -59.25 6.15 5.41
CA GLU A 535 -59.05 4.69 5.30
C GLU A 535 -58.43 4.11 6.59
N ARG A 536 -57.38 4.74 7.14
CA ARG A 536 -56.77 4.29 8.41
C ARG A 536 -57.71 4.43 9.62
N ARG A 537 -58.72 5.30 9.56
CA ARG A 537 -59.78 5.40 10.59
C ARG A 537 -60.79 4.27 10.47
N ALA A 538 -61.13 3.84 9.25
CA ALA A 538 -62.01 2.70 9.00
C ALA A 538 -61.38 1.37 9.41
N GLU A 539 -60.05 1.27 9.41
CA GLU A 539 -59.30 0.07 9.80
C GLU A 539 -59.19 -0.14 11.32
N ALA A 540 -59.31 0.91 12.15
CA ALA A 540 -59.07 0.83 13.59
C ALA A 540 -60.36 0.66 14.42
N ALA A 541 -60.44 -0.42 15.20
CA ALA A 541 -61.57 -0.70 16.08
C ALA A 541 -61.45 -0.01 17.45
N GLU A 542 -60.22 0.31 17.89
CA GLU A 542 -59.95 0.95 19.18
C GLU A 542 -58.87 2.04 19.05
N PHE A 543 -58.89 3.03 19.96
CA PHE A 543 -57.93 4.14 19.97
C PHE A 543 -57.20 4.22 21.32
N ARG A 544 -55.89 4.52 21.29
CA ARG A 544 -55.04 4.66 22.47
C ARG A 544 -54.10 5.87 22.36
N LYS A 545 -53.99 6.66 23.43
CA LYS A 545 -53.00 7.73 23.56
C LYS A 545 -51.77 7.22 24.32
N LEU A 546 -50.57 7.52 23.84
CA LEU A 546 -49.31 7.12 24.46
C LEU A 546 -48.78 8.19 25.43
N ALA A 547 -48.23 7.74 26.55
CA ALA A 547 -47.48 8.56 27.50
C ALA A 547 -46.28 7.79 28.08
N LEU A 548 -45.21 8.48 28.51
CA LEU A 548 -44.09 7.84 29.20
C LEU A 548 -44.49 7.32 30.59
N HIS A 549 -44.11 6.09 30.92
CA HIS A 549 -44.21 5.60 32.30
C HIS A 549 -43.03 6.17 33.11
N ALA A 550 -43.21 7.35 33.70
CA ALA A 550 -42.16 8.11 34.38
C ALA A 550 -41.32 7.30 35.41
N PRO A 551 -41.87 6.38 36.22
CA PRO A 551 -41.07 5.57 37.14
C PRO A 551 -40.11 4.58 36.45
N SER A 552 -40.44 4.14 35.22
CA SER A 552 -39.65 3.14 34.50
C SER A 552 -38.51 3.74 33.69
N ASN A 553 -38.54 5.04 33.36
CA ASN A 553 -37.65 5.64 32.36
C ASN A 553 -36.56 6.52 32.99
N ARG A 554 -35.81 5.96 33.96
CA ARG A 554 -34.66 6.60 34.61
C ARG A 554 -33.38 5.83 34.34
N ASN A 555 -32.24 6.53 34.33
CA ASN A 555 -30.91 5.98 34.08
C ASN A 555 -30.84 5.20 32.77
N LEU A 556 -31.41 5.77 31.71
CA LEU A 556 -31.43 5.15 30.40
C LEU A 556 -30.05 5.32 29.76
N PRO A 557 -29.29 4.24 29.55
CA PRO A 557 -28.01 4.35 28.86
C PRO A 557 -28.27 4.84 27.43
N PHE A 558 -27.40 5.71 26.95
CA PHE A 558 -27.40 6.12 25.56
C PHE A 558 -25.95 6.21 25.06
N HIS A 559 -25.78 5.95 23.77
CA HIS A 559 -24.50 6.14 23.11
C HIS A 559 -24.57 7.42 22.31
N TYR A 560 -23.59 8.28 22.49
CA TYR A 560 -23.38 9.43 21.63
C TYR A 560 -22.06 9.23 20.88
N PRO A 561 -22.04 9.17 19.54
CA PRO A 561 -20.82 8.93 18.77
C PRO A 561 -19.69 9.85 19.23
N TYR A 562 -18.48 9.30 19.36
CA TYR A 562 -17.22 9.98 19.75
C TYR A 562 -17.03 10.37 21.23
N LEU A 563 -18.10 10.66 21.99
CA LEU A 563 -18.00 11.02 23.42
C LEU A 563 -18.55 9.93 24.36
N SER A 564 -19.16 8.87 23.84
CA SER A 564 -19.79 7.78 24.60
C SER A 564 -18.88 7.00 25.56
N PRO A 565 -19.42 6.36 26.62
CA PRO A 565 -20.85 6.13 26.92
C PRO A 565 -21.52 7.20 27.80
N GLY A 566 -22.86 7.35 27.71
CA GLY A 566 -23.65 8.27 28.54
C GLY A 566 -24.90 7.65 29.19
N THR A 567 -25.56 8.40 30.08
CA THR A 567 -26.78 8.01 30.81
C THR A 567 -27.75 9.19 30.91
N LEU A 568 -28.99 9.02 30.42
CA LEU A 568 -30.08 9.96 30.63
C LEU A 568 -30.68 9.72 32.02
N THR A 569 -30.59 10.72 32.88
CA THR A 569 -31.17 10.71 34.23
C THR A 569 -32.65 11.03 34.20
N GLN A 570 -33.11 11.79 33.20
CA GLN A 570 -34.51 12.18 33.04
C GLN A 570 -34.92 12.15 31.55
N LEU A 571 -36.16 11.72 31.30
CA LEU A 571 -36.77 11.70 29.98
C LEU A 571 -38.21 12.21 30.07
N SER A 572 -38.59 13.10 29.16
CA SER A 572 -39.92 13.68 29.02
C SER A 572 -40.40 13.60 27.57
N LEU A 573 -41.71 13.44 27.40
CA LEU A 573 -42.41 13.45 26.13
C LEU A 573 -43.45 14.56 26.22
N ASP A 574 -43.36 15.56 25.34
CA ASP A 574 -44.33 16.65 25.32
C ASP A 574 -45.62 16.27 24.56
N ASP A 575 -46.64 17.14 24.63
CA ASP A 575 -47.93 16.93 23.96
C ASP A 575 -47.83 16.94 22.43
N SER A 576 -46.76 17.50 21.87
CA SER A 576 -46.43 17.48 20.44
C SER A 576 -45.66 16.22 20.02
N GLY A 577 -45.37 15.32 20.95
CA GLY A 577 -44.66 14.07 20.70
C GLY A 577 -43.15 14.21 20.58
N ASN A 578 -42.56 15.34 20.99
CA ASN A 578 -41.11 15.51 21.02
C ASN A 578 -40.52 14.95 22.30
N LEU A 579 -39.40 14.26 22.15
CA LEU A 579 -38.64 13.69 23.24
C LEU A 579 -37.59 14.69 23.74
N SER A 580 -37.51 14.88 25.05
CA SER A 580 -36.49 15.70 25.70
C SER A 580 -35.94 15.00 26.94
N GLY A 581 -34.72 15.33 27.37
CA GLY A 581 -34.12 14.71 28.53
C GLY A 581 -32.85 15.38 29.01
N GLU A 582 -32.43 15.02 30.21
CA GLU A 582 -31.14 15.44 30.79
C GLU A 582 -30.31 14.22 31.15
N GLY A 583 -28.99 14.33 31.03
CA GLY A 583 -28.09 13.22 31.29
C GLY A 583 -26.63 13.62 31.39
N VAL A 584 -25.78 12.60 31.38
CA VAL A 584 -24.32 12.71 31.51
C VAL A 584 -23.66 11.86 30.44
N ILE A 585 -22.59 12.35 29.82
CA ILE A 585 -21.73 11.62 28.88
C ILE A 585 -20.32 11.47 29.46
N ARG A 586 -19.68 10.32 29.27
CA ARG A 586 -18.31 10.04 29.69
C ARG A 586 -17.33 10.10 28.51
N PRO A 587 -16.70 11.26 28.24
CA PRO A 587 -15.80 11.44 27.12
C PRO A 587 -14.58 10.51 27.19
N SER A 588 -14.08 10.12 26.02
CA SER A 588 -12.80 9.41 25.86
C SER A 588 -11.58 10.22 26.33
N ILE A 589 -11.72 11.55 26.37
CA ILE A 589 -10.73 12.49 26.88
C ILE A 589 -10.75 12.45 28.42
N ARG A 590 -9.83 11.67 29.00
CA ARG A 590 -9.81 11.32 30.44
C ARG A 590 -9.80 12.52 31.40
N PHE A 591 -9.30 13.68 30.99
CA PHE A 591 -9.23 14.85 31.87
C PHE A 591 -10.55 15.63 31.95
N LEU A 592 -11.49 15.47 31.02
CA LEU A 592 -12.73 16.25 30.99
C LEU A 592 -13.80 15.77 32.00
N GLY A 593 -13.67 14.56 32.54
CA GLY A 593 -14.67 14.00 33.48
C GLY A 593 -16.05 13.80 32.84
N ASP A 594 -17.05 13.52 33.67
CA ASP A 594 -18.44 13.29 33.26
C ASP A 594 -19.11 14.63 32.85
N LEU A 595 -19.57 14.74 31.60
CA LEU A 595 -20.13 15.97 31.01
C LEU A 595 -21.66 15.97 31.06
N LYS A 596 -22.26 17.02 31.62
CA LYS A 596 -23.73 17.20 31.65
C LYS A 596 -24.26 17.61 30.27
N VAL A 597 -25.34 16.96 29.84
CA VAL A 597 -25.99 17.24 28.56
C VAL A 597 -27.50 17.39 28.70
N ARG A 598 -28.08 18.26 27.87
CA ARG A 598 -29.52 18.36 27.65
C ARG A 598 -29.85 17.95 26.22
N PHE A 599 -30.77 17.00 26.08
CA PHE A 599 -31.24 16.44 24.83
C PHE A 599 -32.62 17.02 24.49
N GLY A 600 -32.81 17.48 23.25
CA GLY A 600 -34.09 17.89 22.67
C GLY A 600 -34.21 17.41 21.21
N PRO A 601 -35.34 17.72 20.53
CA PRO A 601 -35.66 17.17 19.20
C PRO A 601 -34.58 17.44 18.13
N ASP A 602 -33.97 18.63 18.14
CA ASP A 602 -32.96 19.05 17.16
C ASP A 602 -31.64 19.56 17.78
N ARG A 603 -31.43 19.36 19.09
CA ARG A 603 -30.25 19.88 19.80
C ARG A 603 -29.78 18.98 20.94
N LEU A 604 -28.47 18.83 21.07
CA LEU A 604 -27.81 18.28 22.24
C LEU A 604 -26.91 19.37 22.81
N ASP A 605 -27.38 20.06 23.85
CA ASP A 605 -26.61 21.11 24.50
C ASP A 605 -25.68 20.51 25.54
N LEU A 606 -24.42 20.93 25.51
CA LEU A 606 -23.55 20.80 26.67
C LEU A 606 -23.87 21.95 27.65
N VAL A 607 -24.12 21.64 28.91
CA VAL A 607 -24.37 22.66 29.93
C VAL A 607 -23.18 22.71 30.90
N GLN A 608 -22.05 23.28 30.47
CA GLN A 608 -21.02 23.76 31.40
C GLN A 608 -19.89 24.58 30.74
N ASP A 609 -19.41 25.60 31.46
CA ASP A 609 -18.00 26.02 31.39
C ASP A 609 -17.12 24.92 32.00
N LEU A 610 -15.90 24.73 31.50
CA LEU A 610 -14.97 23.78 32.12
C LEU A 610 -14.53 24.32 33.48
N ASP A 611 -14.86 23.60 34.54
CA ASP A 611 -14.36 23.89 35.88
C ASP A 611 -12.85 23.57 35.91
N VAL A 612 -12.05 24.62 35.72
CA VAL A 612 -10.59 24.58 35.69
C VAL A 612 -10.02 24.04 37.01
N ASP A 613 -10.68 24.29 38.13
CA ASP A 613 -10.26 23.77 39.43
C ASP A 613 -10.51 22.27 39.54
N ALA A 614 -11.67 21.79 39.08
CA ALA A 614 -11.97 20.35 39.02
C ALA A 614 -11.01 19.61 38.07
N LEU A 615 -10.72 20.21 36.92
CA LEU A 615 -9.74 19.70 35.94
C LEU A 615 -8.36 19.54 36.57
N ASN A 616 -7.83 20.59 37.19
CA ASN A 616 -6.52 20.58 37.84
C ASN A 616 -6.45 19.60 39.03
N LYS A 617 -7.59 19.34 39.71
CA LYS A 617 -7.71 18.37 40.82
C LYS A 617 -7.93 16.91 40.36
N SER A 618 -8.15 16.66 39.07
CA SER A 618 -8.36 15.32 38.52
C SER A 618 -7.16 14.39 38.82
N ALA A 619 -7.40 13.08 38.91
CA ALA A 619 -6.34 12.11 39.23
C ALA A 619 -5.19 12.11 38.20
N TYR A 620 -5.51 12.45 36.94
CA TYR A 620 -4.53 12.59 35.87
C TYR A 620 -3.72 13.88 36.03
N MET A 621 -4.38 15.03 36.25
CA MET A 621 -3.71 16.33 36.38
C MET A 621 -2.94 16.50 37.70
N ARG A 622 -3.33 15.80 38.77
CA ARG A 622 -2.60 15.82 40.05
C ARG A 622 -1.11 15.48 39.89
N ARG A 623 -0.78 14.57 38.96
CA ARG A 623 0.61 14.18 38.66
C ARG A 623 1.42 15.30 37.99
N LEU A 624 0.74 16.24 37.33
CA LEU A 624 1.33 17.36 36.58
C LEU A 624 1.21 18.70 37.33
N SER A 625 0.37 18.77 38.37
CA SER A 625 -0.08 19.99 39.05
C SER A 625 1.01 20.85 39.71
N GLY A 626 2.19 20.28 40.00
CA GLY A 626 3.32 21.04 40.56
C GLY A 626 3.97 22.01 39.57
N TYR A 627 3.82 21.76 38.26
CA TYR A 627 4.48 22.53 37.22
C TYR A 627 3.56 22.89 36.05
N PHE A 628 2.38 22.30 35.90
CA PHE A 628 1.44 22.59 34.83
C PHE A 628 0.04 22.80 35.40
N ARG A 629 -0.66 23.86 34.97
CA ARG A 629 -2.07 24.10 35.37
C ARG A 629 -2.84 24.80 34.27
N PHE A 630 -4.10 24.42 34.09
CA PHE A 630 -5.04 25.20 33.30
C PHE A 630 -5.38 26.49 34.05
N THR A 631 -5.45 27.62 33.32
CA THR A 631 -5.71 28.97 33.85
C THR A 631 -7.02 29.54 33.36
N ARG A 632 -7.48 29.12 32.17
CA ARG A 632 -8.82 29.41 31.64
C ARG A 632 -9.27 28.24 30.76
N GLY A 633 -10.57 27.99 30.69
CA GLY A 633 -11.09 26.99 29.75
C GLY A 633 -12.56 27.20 29.48
N SER A 634 -12.89 27.66 28.28
CA SER A 634 -14.23 27.52 27.72
C SER A 634 -14.13 26.45 26.65
N LEU A 635 -14.95 25.41 26.71
CA LEU A 635 -14.94 24.37 25.70
C LEU A 635 -16.38 24.04 25.31
N ALA A 636 -16.82 24.69 24.24
CA ALA A 636 -18.10 24.40 23.62
C ALA A 636 -17.92 23.25 22.63
N PHE A 637 -18.84 22.30 22.66
CA PHE A 637 -18.94 21.29 21.62
C PHE A 637 -20.18 21.60 20.80
N ASP A 638 -20.00 21.95 19.53
CA ASP A 638 -21.10 21.82 18.56
C ASP A 638 -21.21 20.33 18.24
N LEU A 639 -22.20 19.68 18.85
CA LEU A 639 -22.47 18.26 18.70
C LEU A 639 -23.27 17.95 17.41
N VAL A 640 -23.70 18.96 16.65
CA VAL A 640 -24.31 18.75 15.33
C VAL A 640 -23.22 18.72 14.25
N ASN A 641 -22.24 19.63 14.32
CA ASN A 641 -21.15 19.75 13.33
C ASN A 641 -19.80 19.20 13.79
N PHE A 642 -19.74 18.64 15.00
CA PHE A 642 -18.55 18.08 15.62
C PHE A 642 -17.34 19.05 15.66
N GLN A 643 -17.59 20.31 15.99
CA GLN A 643 -16.55 21.32 16.16
C GLN A 643 -16.37 21.61 17.65
N PRO A 644 -15.31 21.09 18.31
CA PRO A 644 -14.91 21.66 19.58
C PRO A 644 -14.45 23.08 19.31
N ARG A 645 -15.12 24.05 19.92
CA ARG A 645 -14.69 25.45 19.92
C ARG A 645 -14.40 25.81 21.36
N GLY A 646 -13.13 26.00 21.64
CA GLY A 646 -12.71 26.30 22.97
C GLY A 646 -11.27 26.73 23.01
N ASP A 647 -11.04 27.79 23.76
CA ASP A 647 -9.70 28.21 24.13
C ASP A 647 -9.40 27.68 25.52
N LEU A 648 -8.32 26.89 25.62
CA LEU A 648 -7.75 26.49 26.89
C LEU A 648 -6.47 27.28 27.10
N GLY A 649 -6.45 28.11 28.13
CA GLY A 649 -5.21 28.71 28.61
C GLY A 649 -4.61 27.84 29.69
N PHE A 650 -3.29 27.72 29.68
CA PHE A 650 -2.53 27.04 30.71
C PHE A 650 -1.24 27.79 31.00
N SER A 651 -0.65 27.52 32.16
CA SER A 651 0.66 28.04 32.54
C SER A 651 1.55 26.92 33.05
N VAL A 652 2.85 27.08 32.83
CA VAL A 652 3.90 26.15 33.28
C VAL A 652 4.84 26.87 34.24
N GLY A 653 5.11 26.28 35.40
CA GLY A 653 5.96 26.80 36.48
C GLY A 653 5.26 26.85 37.84
N PRO A 654 5.89 27.45 38.86
CA PRO A 654 5.27 27.68 40.18
C PRO A 654 4.05 28.62 40.12
N ALA A 655 3.04 28.37 40.95
CA ALA A 655 1.77 29.12 40.97
C ALA A 655 1.96 30.64 41.01
N ARG A 656 2.89 31.10 41.85
CA ARG A 656 3.17 32.52 42.09
C ARG A 656 4.03 33.19 41.01
N LYS A 657 4.70 32.41 40.15
CA LYS A 657 5.62 32.93 39.12
C LYS A 657 5.67 31.97 37.92
N PRO A 658 4.68 32.01 37.01
CA PRO A 658 4.69 31.19 35.80
C PRO A 658 5.91 31.54 34.93
N VAL A 659 6.43 30.54 34.22
CA VAL A 659 7.59 30.65 33.33
C VAL A 659 7.13 30.70 31.87
N ILE A 660 6.10 29.93 31.53
CA ILE A 660 5.52 29.85 30.20
C ILE A 660 4.00 29.96 30.33
N ASP A 661 3.41 30.81 29.51
CA ASP A 661 1.97 30.81 29.25
C ASP A 661 1.70 30.15 27.90
N GLY A 662 0.60 29.42 27.81
CA GLY A 662 0.20 28.76 26.58
C GLY A 662 -1.29 28.87 26.33
N SER A 663 -1.64 28.93 25.05
CA SER A 663 -3.03 28.89 24.59
C SER A 663 -3.20 27.75 23.62
N LEU A 664 -4.20 26.89 23.85
CA LEU A 664 -4.58 25.80 22.98
C LEU A 664 -5.91 26.10 22.32
N THR A 665 -5.97 25.88 21.02
CA THR A 665 -7.21 25.78 20.26
C THR A 665 -7.50 24.31 20.02
N ALA A 666 -8.66 23.86 20.50
CA ALA A 666 -9.15 22.51 20.27
C ALA A 666 -9.68 22.35 18.84
N THR A 667 -9.33 21.24 18.17
CA THR A 667 -9.79 20.88 16.82
C THR A 667 -10.02 19.36 16.73
N VAL A 668 -10.73 18.92 15.69
CA VAL A 668 -10.87 17.50 15.34
C VAL A 668 -10.25 17.27 13.97
N SER A 669 -9.45 16.21 13.84
CA SER A 669 -8.97 15.73 12.54
C SER A 669 -8.93 14.20 12.53
N GLY A 670 -9.54 13.57 11.52
CA GLY A 670 -9.54 12.11 11.36
C GLY A 670 -10.14 11.33 12.54
N GLY A 671 -11.12 11.90 13.26
CA GLY A 671 -11.72 11.29 14.45
C GLY A 671 -10.90 11.42 15.73
N ASN A 672 -9.72 12.05 15.68
CA ASN A 672 -8.90 12.33 16.86
C ASN A 672 -9.11 13.77 17.35
N PHE A 673 -9.12 13.95 18.67
CA PHE A 673 -9.10 15.27 19.30
C PHE A 673 -7.65 15.79 19.30
N ILE A 674 -7.44 16.94 18.68
CA ILE A 674 -6.14 17.58 18.57
C ILE A 674 -6.25 18.99 19.14
N ALA A 675 -5.51 19.28 20.21
CA ALA A 675 -5.35 20.65 20.70
C ALA A 675 -3.98 21.16 20.28
N ARG A 676 -3.93 22.27 19.53
CA ARG A 676 -2.67 22.91 19.10
C ARG A 676 -2.59 24.29 19.70
N GLY A 677 -1.38 24.69 20.05
CA GLY A 677 -1.17 25.95 20.73
C GLY A 677 0.22 26.50 20.55
N THR A 678 0.35 27.77 20.90
CA THR A 678 1.63 28.45 21.06
C THR A 678 2.01 28.49 22.53
N LEU A 679 3.31 28.54 22.78
CA LEU A 679 3.91 28.77 24.08
C LEU A 679 4.64 30.12 24.00
N THR A 680 4.34 31.01 24.94
CA THR A 680 4.99 32.31 25.10
C THR A 680 5.64 32.38 26.47
N PRO A 681 6.83 32.98 26.62
CA PRO A 681 7.36 33.28 27.95
C PRO A 681 6.35 34.12 28.74
N ALA A 682 6.11 33.76 29.99
CA ALA A 682 5.20 34.50 30.86
C ALA A 682 5.82 35.82 31.38
N GLN A 683 7.13 36.02 31.17
CA GLN A 683 7.91 37.18 31.59
C GLN A 683 9.00 37.48 30.54
N ASP A 684 9.46 38.74 30.48
CA ASP A 684 10.64 39.12 29.72
C ASP A 684 11.85 38.34 30.24
N LEU A 685 12.42 37.48 29.38
CA LEU A 685 13.61 36.71 29.70
C LEU A 685 14.85 37.55 29.39
N PRO A 686 15.63 37.97 30.40
CA PRO A 686 16.77 38.86 30.20
C PRO A 686 17.78 38.26 29.20
N GLY A 687 18.09 38.99 28.13
CA GLY A 687 19.07 38.59 27.12
C GLY A 687 18.54 37.65 26.02
N ILE A 688 17.25 37.32 25.98
CA ILE A 688 16.64 36.52 24.91
C ILE A 688 16.00 37.45 23.87
N THR A 689 16.35 37.28 22.59
CA THR A 689 15.86 38.14 21.48
C THR A 689 14.55 37.67 20.88
N ALA A 690 14.27 36.36 20.93
CA ALA A 690 13.00 35.78 20.52
C ALA A 690 12.79 34.44 21.21
N ALA A 691 11.56 34.13 21.61
CA ALA A 691 11.18 32.83 22.13
C ALA A 691 9.84 32.41 21.51
N GLU A 692 9.88 31.37 20.70
CA GLU A 692 8.70 30.78 20.06
C GLU A 692 8.57 29.34 20.53
N GLY A 693 7.40 28.98 21.04
CA GLY A 693 7.12 27.58 21.31
C GLY A 693 5.78 27.13 20.78
N SER A 694 5.68 25.83 20.59
CA SER A 694 4.47 25.14 20.17
C SER A 694 4.17 24.01 21.12
N VAL A 695 2.89 23.74 21.30
CA VAL A 695 2.39 22.63 22.09
C VAL A 695 1.29 21.93 21.30
N THR A 696 1.27 20.61 21.37
CA THR A 696 0.22 19.79 20.76
C THR A 696 -0.17 18.68 21.71
N TYR A 697 -1.48 18.51 21.89
CA TYR A 697 -2.07 17.34 22.51
C TYR A 697 -2.78 16.52 21.44
N HIS A 698 -2.51 15.22 21.40
CA HIS A 698 -3.20 14.26 20.53
C HIS A 698 -3.84 13.17 21.37
N SER A 699 -5.13 12.89 21.18
CA SER A 699 -5.89 11.96 22.03
C SER A 699 -5.33 10.53 22.10
N GLN A 700 -4.53 10.10 21.13
CA GLN A 700 -3.85 8.79 21.14
C GLN A 700 -2.39 8.84 21.58
N GLU A 701 -1.70 9.96 21.36
CA GLU A 701 -0.24 10.05 21.51
C GLU A 701 0.19 10.84 22.75
N GLY A 702 -0.72 11.61 23.36
CA GLY A 702 -0.44 12.43 24.54
C GLY A 702 0.10 13.82 24.19
N TRP A 703 0.75 14.46 25.17
CA TRP A 703 1.32 15.80 25.00
C TRP A 703 2.68 15.82 24.31
N SER A 704 2.92 16.86 23.53
CA SER A 704 4.25 17.24 23.04
C SER A 704 4.40 18.75 23.03
N GLY A 705 5.59 19.25 23.34
CA GLY A 705 5.87 20.67 23.34
C GLY A 705 7.32 20.97 23.06
N LEU A 706 7.57 22.11 22.41
CA LEU A 706 8.90 22.62 22.08
C LEU A 706 8.89 24.13 22.25
N VAL A 707 9.85 24.67 22.99
CA VAL A 707 10.16 26.09 23.08
C VAL A 707 11.55 26.29 22.51
N ARG A 708 11.67 27.20 21.54
CA ARG A 708 12.93 27.65 20.98
C ARG A 708 13.18 29.08 21.44
N ALA A 709 14.34 29.32 22.02
CA ALA A 709 14.79 30.65 22.41
C ALA A 709 16.12 30.98 21.71
N THR A 710 16.22 32.19 21.16
CA THR A 710 17.47 32.70 20.57
C THR A 710 18.00 33.88 21.38
N SER A 711 19.32 34.00 21.49
CA SER A 711 19.99 35.11 22.15
C SER A 711 21.21 35.55 21.36
N SER A 712 21.37 36.87 21.19
CA SER A 712 22.56 37.53 20.64
C SER A 712 23.31 38.38 21.68
N ALA A 713 23.05 38.15 22.98
CA ALA A 713 23.66 38.93 24.07
C ALA A 713 25.20 38.80 24.14
N LEU A 714 25.76 37.76 23.51
CA LEU A 714 27.19 37.55 23.38
C LEU A 714 27.71 38.15 22.05
N PRO A 715 28.69 39.07 22.07
CA PRO A 715 29.26 39.65 20.85
C PRO A 715 29.75 38.57 19.87
N ARG A 716 29.43 38.75 18.58
CA ARG A 716 29.79 37.81 17.49
C ARG A 716 29.32 36.37 17.70
N SER A 717 28.29 36.17 18.53
CA SER A 717 27.77 34.83 18.86
C SER A 717 26.25 34.76 18.72
N GLU A 718 25.76 33.63 18.25
CA GLU A 718 24.34 33.29 18.18
C GLU A 718 24.08 32.08 19.07
N THR A 719 23.10 32.18 19.98
CA THR A 719 22.68 31.08 20.85
C THR A 719 21.30 30.58 20.42
N ASP A 720 21.13 29.26 20.30
CA ASP A 720 19.86 28.57 20.02
C ASP A 720 19.60 27.56 21.13
N VAL A 721 18.56 27.76 21.93
CA VAL A 721 18.15 26.86 23.02
C VAL A 721 16.80 26.28 22.69
N ARG A 722 16.68 24.96 22.81
CA ARG A 722 15.45 24.19 22.63
C ARG A 722 15.13 23.44 23.90
N LEU A 723 13.98 23.72 24.48
CA LEU A 723 13.45 23.00 25.62
C LEU A 723 12.17 22.32 25.16
N GLY A 724 12.01 21.03 25.43
CA GLY A 724 10.83 20.32 24.99
C GLY A 724 10.47 19.15 25.88
N PHE A 725 9.31 18.58 25.59
CA PHE A 725 8.82 17.38 26.27
C PHE A 725 7.93 16.57 25.34
N SER A 726 7.84 15.27 25.61
CA SER A 726 6.87 14.39 24.98
C SER A 726 6.31 13.39 25.99
N GLU A 727 5.03 13.07 25.89
CA GLU A 727 4.37 12.05 26.68
C GLU A 727 4.31 10.74 25.90
N ARG A 728 4.58 9.62 26.57
CA ARG A 728 4.29 8.29 26.03
C ARG A 728 3.78 7.40 27.14
N GLY A 729 2.59 6.82 26.96
CA GLY A 729 2.00 5.91 27.95
C GLY A 729 1.74 6.55 29.33
N GLY A 730 1.50 7.86 29.37
CA GLY A 730 1.28 8.60 30.64
C GLY A 730 2.55 9.13 31.31
N VAL A 731 3.73 8.92 30.72
CA VAL A 731 5.01 9.40 31.27
C VAL A 731 5.54 10.56 30.41
N LEU A 732 5.77 11.71 31.05
CA LEU A 732 6.30 12.91 30.42
C LEU A 732 7.83 12.88 30.45
N SER A 733 8.46 12.94 29.28
CA SER A 733 9.92 12.88 29.09
C SER A 733 10.43 14.25 28.62
N PRO A 734 11.07 15.04 29.50
CA PRO A 734 11.66 16.32 29.13
C PRO A 734 12.99 16.14 28.41
N PHE A 735 13.33 17.10 27.55
CA PHE A 735 14.64 17.22 26.93
C PHE A 735 15.04 18.69 26.79
N ALA A 736 16.34 18.93 26.74
CA ALA A 736 16.93 20.24 26.53
C ALA A 736 18.11 20.14 25.57
N GLU A 737 18.17 21.06 24.62
CA GLU A 737 19.29 21.21 23.69
C GLU A 737 19.68 22.68 23.65
N GLY A 738 20.96 22.97 23.53
CA GLY A 738 21.46 24.33 23.40
C GLY A 738 22.67 24.34 22.50
N ALA A 739 22.85 25.38 21.69
CA ALA A 739 24.08 25.59 20.95
C ALA A 739 24.45 27.07 20.94
N ILE A 740 25.73 27.35 21.20
CA ILE A 740 26.35 28.66 21.02
C ILE A 740 27.24 28.55 19.78
N THR A 741 27.04 29.45 18.82
CA THR A 741 27.89 29.57 17.63
C THR A 741 28.59 30.91 17.66
N THR A 742 29.92 30.91 17.78
CA THR A 742 30.77 32.09 17.89
C THR A 742 31.62 32.24 16.63
N ARG A 743 31.69 33.43 16.05
CA ARG A 743 32.65 33.76 14.97
C ARG A 743 34.00 34.15 15.58
N LEU A 744 35.02 33.37 15.27
CA LEU A 744 36.42 33.55 15.66
C LEU A 744 37.20 34.32 14.58
N VAL A 745 38.52 34.43 14.75
CA VAL A 745 39.44 35.05 13.77
C VAL A 745 39.40 34.29 12.43
N ARG A 746 39.57 35.01 11.31
CA ARG A 746 39.49 34.47 9.93
C ARG A 746 38.14 33.83 9.57
N ASP A 747 37.05 34.37 10.13
CA ASP A 747 35.67 33.89 9.93
C ASP A 747 35.43 32.42 10.32
N ALA A 748 36.33 31.82 11.11
CA ALA A 748 36.15 30.47 11.64
C ALA A 748 34.95 30.44 12.60
N GLN A 749 34.03 29.49 12.41
CA GLN A 749 32.86 29.34 13.28
C GLN A 749 33.13 28.23 14.30
N LEU A 750 33.10 28.59 15.59
CA LEU A 750 33.10 27.64 16.71
C LEU A 750 31.66 27.40 17.13
N ARG A 751 31.20 26.16 17.06
CA ARG A 751 29.89 25.75 17.57
C ARG A 751 30.08 24.86 18.79
N LEU A 752 29.54 25.28 19.93
CA LEU A 752 29.49 24.52 21.18
C LEU A 752 28.04 24.12 21.44
N GLY A 753 27.77 22.83 21.53
CA GLY A 753 26.43 22.28 21.76
C GLY A 753 26.33 21.53 23.09
N VAL A 754 25.16 21.60 23.71
CA VAL A 754 24.77 20.87 24.91
C VAL A 754 23.46 20.13 24.61
N HIS A 755 23.35 18.88 25.04
CA HIS A 755 22.15 18.08 24.89
C HIS A 755 21.87 17.28 26.17
N TRP A 756 20.60 17.19 26.55
CA TRP A 756 20.11 16.45 27.71
C TRP A 756 18.71 15.86 27.43
N SER A 757 18.51 14.60 27.83
CA SER A 757 17.24 13.89 27.63
C SER A 757 16.94 12.92 28.78
N GLY A 758 17.04 13.39 30.03
CA GLY A 758 16.77 12.58 31.23
C GLY A 758 17.95 11.73 31.75
N GLY A 759 19.17 11.96 31.23
CA GLY A 759 20.40 11.25 31.65
C GLY A 759 21.62 12.18 31.76
N ALA A 760 22.83 11.67 31.51
CA ALA A 760 24.05 12.50 31.52
C ALA A 760 24.01 13.58 30.42
N ILE A 761 24.54 14.76 30.74
CA ILE A 761 24.64 15.87 29.79
C ILE A 761 25.72 15.55 28.76
N ALA A 762 25.39 15.72 27.48
CA ALA A 762 26.32 15.57 26.37
C ALA A 762 26.76 16.96 25.88
N TYR A 763 28.06 17.21 25.89
CA TYR A 763 28.68 18.40 25.31
C TYR A 763 29.29 18.04 23.97
N SER A 764 29.28 19.00 23.04
CA SER A 764 29.89 18.88 21.72
C SER A 764 30.51 20.19 21.31
N GLY A 765 31.59 20.12 20.53
CA GLY A 765 32.26 21.29 19.98
C GLY A 765 32.76 20.99 18.59
N ALA A 766 32.68 21.96 17.68
CA ALA A 766 33.35 21.87 16.40
C ALA A 766 33.82 23.25 15.95
N VAL A 767 35.04 23.30 15.40
CA VAL A 767 35.60 24.48 14.75
C VAL A 767 36.29 24.08 13.46
N THR A 768 36.08 24.89 12.43
CA THR A 768 36.80 24.79 11.16
C THR A 768 37.61 26.06 10.99
N ILE A 769 38.92 25.93 10.93
CA ILE A 769 39.86 27.05 10.76
C ILE A 769 40.36 26.99 9.30
N PRO A 770 39.95 27.92 8.43
CA PRO A 770 40.50 28.04 7.09
C PRO A 770 41.90 28.64 7.13
N ASP A 771 42.77 28.15 6.25
CA ASP A 771 44.16 28.58 6.05
C ASP A 771 44.92 28.88 7.36
N PRO A 772 44.98 27.93 8.32
CA PRO A 772 45.53 28.20 9.66
C PRO A 772 47.01 28.59 9.61
N MET A 773 47.77 28.02 8.67
CA MET A 773 49.18 28.29 8.44
C MET A 773 49.53 28.09 6.95
N PRO A 774 50.66 28.64 6.44
CA PRO A 774 51.04 28.48 5.05
C PRO A 774 51.03 27.01 4.61
N ARG A 775 50.43 26.71 3.44
CA ARG A 775 50.31 25.36 2.84
C ARG A 775 49.33 24.40 3.53
N VAL A 776 48.66 24.81 4.61
CA VAL A 776 47.55 24.07 5.22
C VAL A 776 46.26 24.78 4.84
N ARG A 777 45.37 24.10 4.10
CA ARG A 777 44.14 24.72 3.57
C ARG A 777 43.05 24.86 4.63
N GLN A 778 42.95 23.87 5.51
CA GLN A 778 41.90 23.83 6.52
C GLN A 778 42.32 22.88 7.65
N VAL A 779 42.00 23.26 8.89
CA VAL A 779 42.01 22.35 10.04
C VAL A 779 40.61 22.32 10.63
N ARG A 780 40.04 21.12 10.74
CA ARG A 780 38.77 20.89 11.43
C ARG A 780 39.05 20.18 12.75
N LEU A 781 38.56 20.74 13.84
CA LEU A 781 38.59 20.12 15.16
C LEU A 781 37.14 19.88 15.59
N ALA A 782 36.83 18.66 16.03
CA ALA A 782 35.54 18.31 16.57
C ALA A 782 35.73 17.53 17.87
N GLY A 783 34.82 17.69 18.82
CA GLY A 783 34.88 17.06 20.12
C GLY A 783 33.51 16.74 20.68
N ARG A 784 33.43 15.69 21.49
CA ARG A 784 32.25 15.34 22.28
C ARG A 784 32.67 14.85 23.66
N TYR A 785 31.95 15.30 24.68
CA TYR A 785 32.07 14.80 26.04
C TYR A 785 30.72 14.32 26.55
N THR A 786 30.60 13.06 26.94
CA THR A 786 29.34 12.49 27.45
C THR A 786 29.62 11.29 28.34
N GLY A 787 28.92 11.17 29.47
CA GLY A 787 29.03 10.02 30.37
C GLY A 787 30.47 9.62 30.66
N SER A 788 31.29 10.60 31.08
CA SER A 788 32.69 10.40 31.46
C SER A 788 33.65 9.99 30.33
N ARG A 789 33.30 10.24 29.06
CA ARG A 789 34.17 9.99 27.91
C ARG A 789 34.36 11.24 27.06
N LEU A 790 35.60 11.55 26.73
CA LEU A 790 36.01 12.59 25.78
C LEU A 790 36.46 11.94 24.48
N PHE A 791 35.92 12.43 23.36
CA PHE A 791 36.36 12.08 22.02
C PHE A 791 36.68 13.36 21.27
N LEU A 792 37.88 13.45 20.69
CA LEU A 792 38.29 14.54 19.82
C LEU A 792 38.73 13.99 18.46
N THR A 793 38.43 14.71 17.39
CA THR A 793 38.89 14.41 16.04
C THR A 793 39.47 15.67 15.41
N GLY A 794 40.66 15.56 14.85
CA GLY A 794 41.34 16.61 14.10
C GLY A 794 41.60 16.15 12.66
N ASP A 795 41.13 16.92 11.69
CA ASP A 795 41.42 16.72 10.27
C ASP A 795 42.25 17.89 9.74
N ALA A 796 43.34 17.58 9.02
CA ALA A 796 44.19 18.56 8.39
C ALA A 796 44.45 18.20 6.92
N GLN A 797 44.44 19.21 6.05
CA GLN A 797 44.82 19.07 4.64
C GLN A 797 46.00 19.98 4.31
N PHE A 798 47.03 19.39 3.74
CA PHE A 798 48.30 20.03 3.38
C PHE A 798 48.54 19.91 1.87
N GLN A 799 48.95 21.01 1.23
CA GLN A 799 49.29 21.03 -0.18
C GLN A 799 50.56 21.84 -0.42
N TRP A 800 51.59 21.19 -0.96
CA TRP A 800 52.86 21.82 -1.31
C TRP A 800 53.38 21.31 -2.66
N LYS A 801 53.35 22.19 -3.68
CA LYS A 801 53.74 21.85 -5.06
C LYS A 801 53.00 20.60 -5.57
N SER A 802 53.75 19.55 -5.89
CA SER A 802 53.29 18.23 -6.34
C SER A 802 52.84 17.29 -5.20
N ILE A 803 52.99 17.71 -3.94
CA ILE A 803 52.66 16.91 -2.75
C ILE A 803 51.32 17.35 -2.18
N THR A 804 50.41 16.40 -2.03
CA THR A 804 49.12 16.57 -1.34
C THR A 804 49.09 15.63 -0.15
N ALA A 805 48.74 16.11 1.03
CA ALA A 805 48.65 15.25 2.21
C ALA A 805 47.37 15.52 3.00
N THR A 806 46.76 14.46 3.51
CA THR A 806 45.62 14.54 4.42
C THR A 806 45.94 13.73 5.67
N MET A 807 45.54 14.23 6.84
CA MET A 807 45.74 13.55 8.11
C MET A 807 44.49 13.69 8.97
N THR A 808 44.03 12.57 9.50
CA THR A 808 42.96 12.50 10.49
C THR A 808 43.55 11.89 11.76
N VAL A 809 43.43 12.60 12.88
CA VAL A 809 43.84 12.15 14.22
C VAL A 809 42.61 12.12 15.11
N ASN A 810 42.40 11.01 15.79
CA ASN A 810 41.38 10.83 16.80
C ASN A 810 42.06 10.69 18.16
N TYR A 811 41.47 11.28 19.18
CA TYR A 811 41.87 11.16 20.57
C TYR A 811 40.66 10.70 21.38
N SER A 812 40.83 9.64 22.16
CA SER A 812 39.82 9.09 23.05
C SER A 812 40.35 9.06 24.48
N TRP A 813 39.54 9.50 25.44
CA TRP A 813 39.90 9.48 26.85
C TRP A 813 38.69 9.15 27.70
N ARG A 814 38.89 8.38 28.76
CA ARG A 814 37.86 8.03 29.74
C ARG A 814 38.27 8.52 31.12
N GLU A 815 37.30 8.99 31.90
CA GLU A 815 37.51 9.38 33.29
C GLU A 815 38.10 8.20 34.09
N GLY A 816 39.26 8.44 34.71
CA GLY A 816 40.06 7.41 35.40
C GLY A 816 41.26 6.87 34.62
N GLU A 817 41.42 7.21 33.33
CA GLU A 817 42.66 6.93 32.59
C GLU A 817 43.69 8.05 32.80
N GLU A 818 44.95 7.71 33.06
CA GLU A 818 46.06 8.67 33.22
C GLU A 818 46.35 9.43 31.91
N GLU A 819 46.26 8.76 30.76
CA GLU A 819 46.48 9.33 29.43
C GLU A 819 45.42 8.84 28.44
N GLY A 820 45.04 9.71 27.49
CA GLY A 820 44.15 9.35 26.39
C GLY A 820 44.89 8.69 25.23
N ARG A 821 44.15 7.99 24.38
CA ARG A 821 44.68 7.18 23.28
C ARG A 821 44.52 7.90 21.96
N PHE A 822 45.53 7.79 21.09
CA PHE A 822 45.49 8.35 19.75
C PHE A 822 45.29 7.27 18.70
N SER A 823 44.50 7.55 17.67
CA SER A 823 44.40 6.73 16.47
C SER A 823 44.24 7.62 15.24
N GLY A 824 44.45 7.11 14.05
CA GLY A 824 44.33 7.96 12.87
C GLY A 824 44.80 7.35 11.57
N LYS A 825 44.81 8.20 10.55
CA LYS A 825 45.30 7.89 9.22
C LYS A 825 45.92 9.11 8.57
N ALA A 826 46.96 8.89 7.79
CA ALA A 826 47.63 9.89 6.98
C ALA A 826 47.76 9.37 5.55
N ARG A 827 47.49 10.21 4.56
CA ARG A 827 47.69 9.91 3.14
C ARG A 827 48.53 11.01 2.52
N VAL A 828 49.56 10.66 1.79
CA VAL A 828 50.45 11.58 1.07
C VAL A 828 50.46 11.15 -0.40
N GLY A 829 50.02 12.01 -1.31
CA GLY A 829 50.12 11.84 -2.76
C GLY A 829 51.24 12.70 -3.33
N LEU A 830 51.94 12.18 -4.33
CA LEU A 830 53.02 12.83 -5.07
C LEU A 830 52.74 12.71 -6.58
N ARG A 831 52.65 13.85 -7.28
CA ARG A 831 52.56 13.89 -8.75
C ARG A 831 53.57 14.86 -9.33
N GLN A 832 54.68 14.34 -9.86
CA GLN A 832 55.77 15.16 -10.39
C GLN A 832 56.31 14.61 -11.71
N GLY A 833 56.03 15.31 -12.81
CA GLY A 833 56.48 14.91 -14.14
C GLY A 833 55.96 13.52 -14.52
N LYS A 834 56.88 12.57 -14.73
CA LYS A 834 56.61 11.16 -15.08
C LYS A 834 56.32 10.27 -13.87
N LEU A 835 56.43 10.78 -12.65
CA LEU A 835 56.22 10.07 -11.38
C LEU A 835 54.83 10.37 -10.80
N ASP A 836 54.06 9.32 -10.52
CA ASP A 836 52.80 9.37 -9.76
C ASP A 836 52.88 8.35 -8.63
N GLY A 837 52.62 8.77 -7.39
CA GLY A 837 52.59 7.86 -6.25
C GLY A 837 51.74 8.36 -5.10
N HIS A 838 51.47 7.46 -4.17
CA HIS A 838 50.84 7.78 -2.90
C HIS A 838 51.29 6.83 -1.81
N VAL A 839 51.25 7.30 -0.56
CA VAL A 839 51.49 6.55 0.66
C VAL A 839 50.31 6.76 1.58
N GLU A 840 49.80 5.69 2.17
CA GLU A 840 48.78 5.68 3.19
C GLU A 840 49.31 4.98 4.43
N LEU A 841 49.21 5.63 5.57
CA LEU A 841 49.64 5.14 6.87
C LEU A 841 48.46 5.24 7.84
N ASN A 842 48.22 4.20 8.60
CA ASN A 842 47.20 4.11 9.61
C ASN A 842 47.86 3.77 10.95
N PHE A 843 47.28 4.25 12.05
CA PHE A 843 47.70 3.89 13.38
C PHE A 843 46.53 3.74 14.34
N ASP A 844 46.65 2.82 15.30
CA ASP A 844 45.61 2.56 16.29
C ASP A 844 45.97 3.03 17.71
N GLU A 845 44.99 2.91 18.60
CA GLU A 845 45.10 3.28 20.03
C GLU A 845 46.14 2.48 20.83
N ARG A 846 46.74 1.44 20.23
CA ARG A 846 47.81 0.63 20.83
C ARG A 846 49.18 0.99 20.25
N GLY A 847 49.26 2.02 19.40
CA GLY A 847 50.49 2.42 18.72
C GLY A 847 50.93 1.44 17.63
N ARG A 848 50.02 0.62 17.07
CA ARG A 848 50.35 -0.21 15.90
C ARG A 848 50.14 0.58 14.63
N TYR A 849 51.03 0.42 13.66
CA TYR A 849 51.00 1.12 12.37
C TYR A 849 50.89 0.13 11.22
N TRP A 850 50.11 0.47 10.18
CA TRP A 850 50.03 -0.31 8.94
C TRP A 850 49.70 0.61 7.77
N GLY A 851 50.07 0.22 6.55
CA GLY A 851 49.96 1.13 5.43
C GLY A 851 50.30 0.51 4.09
N GLN A 852 50.07 1.29 3.04
CA GLN A 852 50.43 0.91 1.68
C GLN A 852 50.94 2.13 0.92
N GLY A 853 51.97 1.92 0.12
CA GLY A 853 52.52 2.92 -0.78
C GLY A 853 52.62 2.35 -2.18
N ARG A 854 52.32 3.18 -3.18
CA ARG A 854 52.54 2.87 -4.60
C ARG A 854 53.27 4.02 -5.27
N ALA A 855 54.27 3.71 -6.08
CA ALA A 855 54.97 4.67 -6.93
C ALA A 855 55.10 4.11 -8.35
N ALA A 856 54.56 4.83 -9.33
CA ALA A 856 54.59 4.48 -10.74
C ALA A 856 55.35 5.54 -11.54
N TYR A 857 56.25 5.10 -12.43
CA TYR A 857 57.09 5.97 -13.25
C TYR A 857 56.91 5.65 -14.73
N GLN A 858 56.61 6.66 -15.56
CA GLN A 858 56.49 6.49 -17.00
C GLN A 858 57.88 6.48 -17.67
N LEU A 859 58.41 5.32 -18.05
CA LEU A 859 59.72 5.24 -18.72
C LEU A 859 59.62 5.71 -20.17
N THR A 860 58.72 5.08 -20.94
CA THR A 860 58.42 5.36 -22.35
C THR A 860 56.91 5.53 -22.52
N ASP A 861 56.40 5.89 -23.70
CA ASP A 861 54.95 5.98 -23.93
C ASP A 861 54.22 4.63 -23.81
N THR A 862 54.98 3.51 -23.82
CA THR A 862 54.44 2.15 -23.78
C THR A 862 54.74 1.38 -22.49
N ILE A 863 55.65 1.86 -21.64
CA ILE A 863 56.13 1.13 -20.44
C ILE A 863 55.98 1.99 -19.19
N ARG A 864 55.21 1.50 -18.21
CA ARG A 864 54.98 2.16 -16.93
C ARG A 864 55.13 1.17 -15.75
N PRO A 865 56.33 0.99 -15.18
CA PRO A 865 56.50 0.24 -13.95
C PRO A 865 55.83 0.94 -12.77
N ALA A 866 55.34 0.14 -11.84
CA ALA A 866 54.91 0.52 -10.51
C ALA A 866 55.59 -0.36 -9.46
N LEU A 867 55.94 0.25 -8.34
CA LEU A 867 56.38 -0.41 -7.12
C LEU A 867 55.29 -0.22 -6.07
N ASP A 868 54.91 -1.31 -5.41
CA ASP A 868 53.96 -1.36 -4.31
C ASP A 868 54.70 -1.81 -3.04
N VAL A 869 54.42 -1.15 -1.92
CA VAL A 869 54.96 -1.49 -0.59
C VAL A 869 53.80 -1.53 0.38
N THR A 870 53.60 -2.66 1.04
CA THR A 870 52.56 -2.82 2.07
C THR A 870 53.22 -3.17 3.40
N LEU A 871 52.92 -2.39 4.44
CA LEU A 871 53.20 -2.72 5.83
C LEU A 871 51.93 -3.30 6.44
N GLU A 872 51.94 -4.60 6.72
CA GLU A 872 50.81 -5.30 7.33
C GLU A 872 50.72 -5.01 8.84
N ARG A 873 49.57 -5.30 9.45
CA ARG A 873 49.29 -4.99 10.86
C ARG A 873 50.11 -5.82 11.86
N ASP A 874 50.61 -6.97 11.41
CA ASP A 874 51.51 -7.84 12.16
C ASP A 874 52.98 -7.43 12.02
N GLY A 875 53.27 -6.37 11.25
CA GLY A 875 54.61 -5.86 11.00
C GLY A 875 55.27 -6.43 9.74
N ARG A 876 54.64 -7.37 9.04
CA ARG A 876 55.21 -7.94 7.81
C ARG A 876 55.23 -6.91 6.69
N ILE A 877 56.29 -6.95 5.88
CA ILE A 877 56.44 -6.06 4.73
C ILE A 877 56.24 -6.90 3.47
N LYS A 878 55.33 -6.46 2.61
CA LYS A 878 55.13 -7.03 1.27
C LYS A 878 55.62 -6.03 0.23
N LEU A 879 56.52 -6.46 -0.62
CA LEU A 879 56.96 -5.70 -1.79
C LEU A 879 56.28 -6.26 -3.02
N GLY A 880 55.66 -5.39 -3.81
CA GLY A 880 55.03 -5.72 -5.08
C GLY A 880 55.60 -4.86 -6.21
N GLY A 881 55.52 -5.36 -7.42
CA GLY A 881 55.88 -4.58 -8.60
C GLY A 881 55.06 -5.02 -9.80
N SER A 882 54.71 -4.08 -10.66
CA SER A 882 54.01 -4.37 -11.92
C SER A 882 54.59 -3.54 -13.05
N VAL A 883 54.59 -4.09 -14.25
CA VAL A 883 54.90 -3.38 -15.50
C VAL A 883 53.78 -3.68 -16.47
N GLU A 884 53.05 -2.65 -16.87
CA GLU A 884 52.05 -2.75 -17.93
C GLU A 884 52.63 -2.24 -19.24
N LEU A 885 52.39 -3.00 -20.32
CA LEU A 885 52.73 -2.62 -21.69
C LEU A 885 51.46 -2.14 -22.39
N SER A 886 51.56 -1.01 -23.09
CA SER A 886 50.52 -0.54 -24.02
C SER A 886 50.46 -1.41 -25.28
N ASP A 887 49.39 -1.30 -26.08
CA ASP A 887 49.22 -2.11 -27.29
C ASP A 887 50.38 -1.93 -28.29
N ILE A 888 51.01 -3.05 -28.68
CA ILE A 888 52.16 -3.07 -29.60
C ILE A 888 51.75 -3.75 -30.91
N ALA A 889 51.87 -3.06 -32.04
CA ALA A 889 51.70 -3.67 -33.35
C ALA A 889 52.90 -4.59 -33.68
N LEU A 890 52.66 -5.90 -33.76
CA LEU A 890 53.65 -6.92 -34.12
C LEU A 890 53.82 -7.08 -35.64
N SER A 891 52.83 -6.66 -36.43
CA SER A 891 52.89 -6.71 -37.90
C SER A 891 52.17 -5.52 -38.55
N ARG A 892 52.33 -5.36 -39.88
CA ARG A 892 51.57 -4.39 -40.68
C ARG A 892 50.28 -5.03 -41.20
N ALA A 893 49.24 -4.22 -41.41
CA ALA A 893 48.03 -4.67 -42.10
C ALA A 893 48.30 -5.00 -43.57
N TRP A 894 47.72 -6.09 -44.06
CA TRP A 894 47.83 -6.61 -45.42
C TRP A 894 46.49 -6.57 -46.16
N PRO A 895 46.46 -6.29 -47.49
CA PRO A 895 47.59 -5.93 -48.36
C PRO A 895 48.05 -4.46 -48.21
N ARG A 896 47.24 -3.61 -47.55
CA ARG A 896 47.55 -2.21 -47.20
C ARG A 896 46.73 -1.81 -45.96
N PRO A 897 47.04 -0.70 -45.26
CA PRO A 897 46.37 -0.28 -44.01
C PRO A 897 44.83 -0.20 -44.04
N GLY A 898 44.20 -0.03 -45.21
CA GLY A 898 42.73 0.00 -45.38
C GLY A 898 42.12 -1.26 -46.02
N GLY A 899 42.91 -2.31 -46.22
CA GLY A 899 42.54 -3.50 -47.00
C GLY A 899 42.65 -3.30 -48.51
N GLY A 900 42.64 -4.40 -49.26
CA GLY A 900 42.52 -4.43 -50.72
C GLY A 900 41.07 -4.23 -51.13
N GLU A 901 40.85 -3.58 -52.28
CA GLU A 901 39.54 -3.43 -52.89
C GLU A 901 39.65 -3.77 -54.37
N LYS A 902 38.77 -4.63 -54.87
CA LYS A 902 38.73 -5.04 -56.26
C LYS A 902 37.31 -4.93 -56.78
N GLU A 903 37.12 -4.13 -57.82
CA GLU A 903 35.86 -4.08 -58.56
C GLU A 903 35.76 -5.34 -59.44
N VAL A 904 34.67 -6.09 -59.27
CA VAL A 904 34.39 -7.34 -60.00
C VAL A 904 33.85 -7.03 -61.38
N PHE A 905 32.83 -6.15 -61.47
CA PHE A 905 32.32 -5.64 -62.73
C PHE A 905 31.63 -4.28 -62.53
N ARG A 906 31.52 -3.51 -63.63
CA ARG A 906 30.76 -2.26 -63.70
C ARG A 906 30.10 -2.15 -65.07
N PHE A 907 28.82 -1.80 -65.09
CA PHE A 907 28.01 -1.56 -66.28
C PHE A 907 27.37 -0.18 -66.20
N ARG A 908 27.31 0.54 -67.34
CA ARG A 908 26.63 1.83 -67.47
C ARG A 908 25.73 1.80 -68.70
N THR A 909 24.53 2.36 -68.60
CA THR A 909 23.64 2.54 -69.76
C THR A 909 24.15 3.68 -70.66
N PRO A 910 23.72 3.77 -71.93
CA PRO A 910 23.83 4.99 -72.72
C PRO A 910 23.18 6.18 -71.99
N LYS A 911 23.62 7.41 -72.30
CA LYS A 911 23.00 8.64 -71.79
C LYS A 911 21.66 8.88 -72.50
N PHE A 912 20.58 9.03 -71.75
CA PHE A 912 19.26 9.41 -72.27
C PHE A 912 19.14 10.93 -72.20
N SER A 913 19.37 11.62 -73.30
CA SER A 913 19.38 13.09 -73.36
C SER A 913 17.99 13.66 -73.69
N ALA A 914 17.61 14.77 -73.04
CA ALA A 914 16.41 15.55 -73.31
C ALA A 914 16.77 17.01 -73.64
N PRO A 915 16.26 17.59 -74.75
CA PRO A 915 16.51 18.98 -75.08
C PRO A 915 15.88 19.92 -74.04
N THR A 916 16.62 20.94 -73.61
CA THR A 916 16.12 21.94 -72.64
C THR A 916 15.78 23.26 -73.36
N PRO A 917 14.87 24.10 -72.83
CA PRO A 917 14.47 25.36 -73.46
C PRO A 917 15.56 26.45 -73.45
N VAL A 918 16.74 26.19 -72.90
CA VAL A 918 17.90 27.10 -72.91
C VAL A 918 18.86 26.67 -74.04
N PRO A 919 19.11 27.53 -75.06
CA PRO A 919 20.00 27.21 -76.18
C PRO A 919 21.41 26.84 -75.71
N GLY A 920 21.88 25.65 -76.13
CA GLY A 920 23.23 25.17 -75.81
C GLY A 920 23.33 24.29 -74.56
N VAL A 921 22.24 23.96 -73.85
CA VAL A 921 22.24 23.07 -72.66
C VAL A 921 21.49 21.75 -72.94
N THR A 922 22.15 20.62 -72.71
CA THR A 922 21.54 19.27 -72.84
C THR A 922 21.45 18.60 -71.48
N ALA A 923 20.25 18.25 -71.04
CA ALA A 923 20.03 17.41 -69.86
C ALA A 923 20.11 15.93 -70.22
N TYR A 924 20.61 15.08 -69.34
CA TYR A 924 20.67 13.64 -69.56
C TYR A 924 20.47 12.83 -68.27
N VAL A 925 19.99 11.59 -68.41
CA VAL A 925 19.93 10.58 -67.36
C VAL A 925 20.78 9.37 -67.73
N GLN A 926 21.52 8.80 -66.78
CA GLN A 926 22.35 7.61 -67.01
C GLN A 926 22.29 6.69 -65.79
N PHE A 927 22.05 5.39 -66.01
CA PHE A 927 22.05 4.38 -64.95
C PHE A 927 23.37 3.60 -64.93
N TYR A 928 23.76 3.13 -63.75
CA TYR A 928 24.90 2.23 -63.60
C TYR A 928 24.72 1.23 -62.48
N ALA A 929 25.33 0.07 -62.69
CA ALA A 929 25.38 -1.03 -61.74
C ALA A 929 26.81 -1.57 -61.65
N GLY A 930 27.28 -1.95 -60.48
CA GLY A 930 28.58 -2.59 -60.31
C GLY A 930 28.64 -3.42 -59.04
N MET A 931 29.65 -4.27 -58.96
CA MET A 931 29.94 -5.09 -57.79
C MET A 931 31.43 -5.08 -57.49
N GLY A 932 31.80 -5.03 -56.22
CA GLY A 932 33.19 -5.06 -55.75
C GLY A 932 33.36 -5.89 -54.49
N VAL A 933 34.61 -6.24 -54.20
CA VAL A 933 35.02 -6.97 -52.99
C VAL A 933 36.14 -6.21 -52.31
N LYS A 934 36.03 -6.02 -50.99
CA LYS A 934 37.05 -5.45 -50.11
C LYS A 934 37.50 -6.51 -49.11
N TYR A 935 38.80 -6.61 -48.83
CA TYR A 935 39.35 -7.62 -47.90
C TYR A 935 40.62 -7.13 -47.20
N GLY A 936 40.93 -7.64 -46.02
CA GLY A 936 42.19 -7.33 -45.33
C GLY A 936 42.42 -8.15 -44.07
N VAL A 937 43.68 -8.25 -43.65
CA VAL A 937 44.14 -8.93 -42.42
C VAL A 937 45.18 -8.05 -41.71
N GLY A 938 45.04 -7.87 -40.39
CA GLY A 938 46.01 -7.17 -39.53
C GLY A 938 45.72 -5.68 -39.24
N PRO A 939 46.59 -5.00 -38.48
CA PRO A 939 47.86 -5.48 -37.93
C PRO A 939 47.69 -6.52 -36.82
N VAL A 940 48.65 -7.42 -36.67
CA VAL A 940 48.71 -8.32 -35.51
C VAL A 940 49.15 -7.48 -34.31
N MET A 941 48.41 -7.52 -33.20
CA MET A 941 48.63 -6.68 -32.02
C MET A 941 48.97 -7.55 -30.81
N LEU A 942 50.01 -7.20 -30.07
CA LEU A 942 50.20 -7.63 -28.69
C LEU A 942 49.48 -6.64 -27.79
N THR A 943 48.45 -7.10 -27.11
CA THR A 943 47.60 -6.31 -26.21
C THR A 943 47.59 -6.96 -24.84
N ARG A 944 47.22 -6.18 -23.82
CA ARG A 944 47.14 -6.67 -22.43
C ARG A 944 48.42 -7.40 -21.99
N ALA A 945 49.59 -6.90 -22.40
CA ALA A 945 50.86 -7.50 -22.03
C ALA A 945 51.38 -6.87 -20.75
N GLY A 946 51.80 -7.69 -19.79
CA GLY A 946 52.25 -7.17 -18.51
C GLY A 946 52.93 -8.21 -17.65
N PHE A 947 53.68 -7.70 -16.69
CA PHE A 947 54.35 -8.45 -15.64
C PHE A 947 53.88 -7.94 -14.29
N ALA A 948 53.61 -8.82 -13.35
CA ALA A 948 53.35 -8.47 -11.96
C ALA A 948 54.02 -9.47 -11.03
N GLY A 949 54.54 -9.02 -9.90
CA GLY A 949 55.12 -9.90 -8.90
C GLY A 949 55.01 -9.31 -7.51
N SER A 950 55.10 -10.18 -6.50
CA SER A 950 55.22 -9.74 -5.11
C SER A 950 55.98 -10.75 -4.26
N LEU A 951 56.61 -10.26 -3.20
CA LEU A 951 57.39 -11.06 -2.27
C LEU A 951 57.35 -10.47 -0.85
N TYR A 952 57.60 -11.30 0.14
CA TYR A 952 57.83 -10.89 1.53
C TYR A 952 59.33 -11.05 1.81
N PRO A 953 60.12 -9.96 1.85
CA PRO A 953 61.59 -10.04 1.86
C PRO A 953 62.17 -10.36 3.24
N LEU A 954 61.37 -10.28 4.31
CA LEU A 954 61.81 -10.43 5.70
C LEU A 954 61.35 -11.75 6.34
N GLU A 955 60.72 -12.64 5.57
CA GLU A 955 60.27 -13.95 6.04
C GLU A 955 61.32 -15.03 5.73
N ASP A 956 61.42 -16.05 6.60
CA ASP A 956 62.38 -17.15 6.46
C ASP A 956 62.16 -17.99 5.18
N ASP A 957 60.89 -18.15 4.76
CA ASP A 957 60.52 -18.73 3.47
C ASP A 957 60.00 -17.63 2.55
N MET A 958 60.83 -17.23 1.58
CA MET A 958 60.54 -16.12 0.69
C MET A 958 59.39 -16.46 -0.25
N GLN A 959 58.18 -16.01 0.10
CA GLN A 959 56.97 -16.26 -0.69
C GLN A 959 56.93 -15.40 -1.96
N ILE A 960 57.57 -15.87 -3.03
CA ILE A 960 57.61 -15.18 -4.32
C ILE A 960 56.39 -15.54 -5.16
N THR A 961 55.76 -14.51 -5.71
CA THR A 961 54.73 -14.60 -6.73
C THR A 961 55.17 -13.81 -7.94
N ALA A 962 55.00 -14.36 -9.14
CA ALA A 962 55.23 -13.66 -10.39
C ALA A 962 54.22 -14.13 -11.45
N GLU A 963 53.75 -13.20 -12.28
CA GLU A 963 52.81 -13.46 -13.36
C GLU A 963 53.22 -12.64 -14.59
N ILE A 964 53.25 -13.31 -15.74
CA ILE A 964 53.38 -12.70 -17.05
C ILE A 964 52.11 -13.05 -17.83
N HIS A 965 51.53 -12.06 -18.50
CA HIS A 965 50.39 -12.28 -19.39
C HIS A 965 50.51 -11.44 -20.65
N GLY A 966 49.80 -11.85 -21.70
CA GLY A 966 49.73 -11.13 -22.97
C GLY A 966 48.76 -11.77 -23.95
N GLU A 967 48.26 -10.97 -24.88
CA GLU A 967 47.33 -11.44 -25.92
C GLU A 967 47.75 -10.97 -27.29
N VAL A 968 47.86 -11.92 -28.21
CA VAL A 968 48.07 -11.66 -29.63
C VAL A 968 46.72 -11.66 -30.33
N ARG A 969 46.38 -10.54 -30.98
CA ARG A 969 45.13 -10.35 -31.73
C ARG A 969 45.43 -10.14 -33.20
N ALA A 970 44.66 -10.80 -34.06
CA ALA A 970 44.78 -10.68 -35.51
C ALA A 970 43.39 -10.46 -36.13
N PRO A 971 43.00 -9.22 -36.42
CA PRO A 971 41.72 -8.92 -37.07
C PRO A 971 41.78 -9.23 -38.57
N ALA A 972 40.67 -9.68 -39.13
CA ALA A 972 40.48 -9.95 -40.54
C ALA A 972 39.06 -9.53 -40.99
N PHE A 973 38.91 -9.12 -42.23
CA PHE A 973 37.61 -8.77 -42.79
C PHE A 973 37.53 -9.05 -44.29
N GLY A 974 36.30 -9.31 -44.75
CA GLY A 974 35.91 -9.39 -46.15
C GLY A 974 34.57 -8.68 -46.33
N THR A 975 34.35 -8.01 -47.46
CA THR A 975 33.09 -7.30 -47.75
C THR A 975 32.81 -7.35 -49.22
N VAL A 976 31.69 -7.94 -49.61
CA VAL A 976 31.15 -7.85 -50.96
C VAL A 976 30.17 -6.67 -50.96
N TYR A 977 30.24 -5.80 -51.96
CA TYR A 977 29.31 -4.68 -52.08
C TYR A 977 28.86 -4.49 -53.53
N GLY A 978 27.63 -4.03 -53.72
CA GLY A 978 27.09 -3.57 -54.99
C GLY A 978 27.05 -2.04 -55.03
N ARG A 979 27.03 -1.45 -56.22
CA ARG A 979 26.71 -0.03 -56.43
C ARG A 979 25.62 0.04 -57.49
N LEU A 980 24.48 0.60 -57.16
CA LEU A 980 23.35 0.79 -58.07
C LEU A 980 23.01 2.28 -58.06
N GLY A 981 23.05 2.96 -59.19
CA GLY A 981 22.82 4.40 -59.17
C GLY A 981 22.29 4.96 -60.48
N ALA A 982 21.77 6.18 -60.37
CA ALA A 982 21.32 6.98 -61.48
C ALA A 982 21.90 8.39 -61.37
N THR A 983 22.46 8.88 -62.47
CA THR A 983 22.99 10.24 -62.61
C THR A 983 22.06 11.05 -63.49
N ILE A 984 21.66 12.23 -63.01
CA ILE A 984 20.99 13.27 -63.78
C ILE A 984 22.00 14.41 -63.97
N GLY A 985 22.26 14.83 -65.20
CA GLY A 985 23.21 15.90 -65.47
C GLY A 985 22.75 16.86 -66.55
N ALA A 986 23.30 18.07 -66.55
CA ALA A 986 23.12 19.06 -67.61
C ALA A 986 24.50 19.55 -68.08
N GLU A 987 24.73 19.59 -69.39
CA GLU A 987 26.00 19.97 -70.02
C GLU A 987 25.76 21.15 -71.00
N VAL A 988 26.57 22.22 -70.93
CA VAL A 988 26.49 23.40 -71.82
C VAL A 988 27.61 23.38 -72.86
N LEU A 989 27.28 23.55 -74.15
CA LEU A 989 28.21 23.64 -75.29
C LEU A 989 29.35 22.60 -75.23
N LEU A 990 29.04 21.36 -75.61
CA LEU A 990 30.00 20.26 -75.78
C LEU A 990 31.05 20.13 -74.66
N GLY A 991 30.60 20.25 -73.39
CA GLY A 991 31.40 19.89 -72.20
C GLY A 991 32.18 21.03 -71.52
N ALA A 992 31.94 22.30 -71.87
CA ALA A 992 32.66 23.44 -71.28
C ALA A 992 32.32 23.69 -69.79
N VAL A 993 31.05 23.51 -69.41
CA VAL A 993 30.55 23.57 -68.01
C VAL A 993 29.42 22.56 -67.85
N GLY A 994 29.41 21.79 -66.76
CA GLY A 994 28.38 20.79 -66.49
C GLY A 994 28.07 20.65 -65.00
N ALA A 995 26.83 20.32 -64.67
CA ALA A 995 26.40 19.97 -63.33
C ALA A 995 25.72 18.59 -63.35
N LYS A 996 26.05 17.74 -62.39
CA LYS A 996 25.55 16.37 -62.27
C LYS A 996 25.11 16.14 -60.84
N ALA A 997 23.97 15.47 -60.66
CA ALA A 997 23.52 14.94 -59.40
C ALA A 997 23.27 13.45 -59.58
N SER A 998 23.91 12.62 -58.75
CA SER A 998 23.79 11.18 -58.76
C SER A 998 23.21 10.69 -57.45
N VAL A 999 22.38 9.66 -57.49
CA VAL A 999 21.98 8.89 -56.31
C VAL A 999 22.56 7.50 -56.45
N GLU A 1000 23.35 7.07 -55.46
CA GLU A 1000 23.96 5.75 -55.36
C GLU A 1000 23.36 4.97 -54.19
N LEU A 1001 23.00 3.72 -54.44
CA LEU A 1001 22.55 2.73 -53.48
C LEU A 1001 23.60 1.61 -53.41
N ILE A 1002 24.17 1.41 -52.23
CA ILE A 1002 25.34 0.56 -52.00
C ILE A 1002 24.97 -0.57 -51.03
N PRO A 1003 24.40 -1.70 -51.50
CA PRO A 1003 24.22 -2.88 -50.67
C PRO A 1003 25.57 -3.53 -50.35
N SER A 1004 25.76 -4.03 -49.15
CA SER A 1004 26.97 -4.75 -48.74
C SER A 1004 26.67 -5.97 -47.88
N LEU A 1005 27.50 -7.00 -48.03
CA LEU A 1005 27.59 -8.17 -47.15
C LEU A 1005 29.03 -8.27 -46.68
N SER A 1006 29.25 -8.12 -45.38
CA SER A 1006 30.56 -8.16 -44.75
C SER A 1006 30.71 -9.30 -43.76
N VAL A 1007 31.90 -9.88 -43.73
CA VAL A 1007 32.38 -10.83 -42.73
C VAL A 1007 33.53 -10.17 -42.00
N ARG A 1008 33.47 -10.17 -40.66
CA ARG A 1008 34.60 -9.78 -39.82
C ARG A 1008 34.96 -10.95 -38.94
N ALA A 1009 36.24 -11.22 -38.81
CA ALA A 1009 36.77 -12.24 -37.93
C ALA A 1009 37.96 -11.68 -37.14
N GLU A 1010 38.16 -12.15 -35.92
CA GLU A 1010 39.32 -11.84 -35.11
C GLU A 1010 39.86 -13.15 -34.52
N ALA A 1011 41.14 -13.42 -34.73
CA ALA A 1011 41.83 -14.50 -34.05
C ALA A 1011 42.54 -13.94 -32.81
N VAL A 1012 42.33 -14.58 -31.66
CA VAL A 1012 42.92 -14.18 -30.39
C VAL A 1012 43.68 -15.38 -29.81
N ALA A 1013 44.95 -15.15 -29.49
CA ALA A 1013 45.80 -16.09 -28.76
C ALA A 1013 46.26 -15.45 -27.46
N GLN A 1014 45.81 -15.98 -26.33
CA GLN A 1014 46.15 -15.49 -24.99
C GLN A 1014 47.15 -16.43 -24.32
N ALA A 1015 48.18 -15.87 -23.71
CA ALA A 1015 49.19 -16.60 -22.95
C ALA A 1015 49.31 -16.01 -21.54
N ARG A 1016 49.42 -16.88 -20.54
CA ARG A 1016 49.66 -16.53 -19.14
C ARG A 1016 50.63 -17.51 -18.52
N ALA A 1017 51.67 -17.01 -17.86
CA ALA A 1017 52.61 -17.79 -17.06
C ALA A 1017 52.58 -17.27 -15.62
N ARG A 1018 52.53 -18.19 -14.64
CA ARG A 1018 52.47 -17.88 -13.21
C ARG A 1018 53.52 -18.70 -12.46
N TYR A 1019 54.16 -18.05 -11.50
CA TYR A 1019 55.07 -18.65 -10.54
C TYR A 1019 54.59 -18.30 -9.13
N THR A 1020 54.43 -19.29 -8.25
CA THR A 1020 53.99 -19.08 -6.87
C THR A 1020 54.60 -20.15 -5.97
N GLY A 1021 55.43 -19.73 -5.00
CA GLY A 1021 55.97 -20.63 -3.98
C GLY A 1021 56.66 -21.87 -4.58
N GLY A 1022 57.54 -21.67 -5.56
CA GLY A 1022 58.26 -22.77 -6.23
C GLY A 1022 57.51 -23.45 -7.38
N LYS A 1023 56.20 -23.21 -7.54
CA LYS A 1023 55.37 -23.87 -8.57
C LYS A 1023 55.23 -22.99 -9.81
N PHE A 1024 55.36 -23.59 -10.99
CA PHE A 1024 55.20 -22.91 -12.27
C PHE A 1024 53.97 -23.45 -13.00
N ALA A 1025 53.15 -22.55 -13.52
CA ALA A 1025 52.00 -22.87 -14.35
C ALA A 1025 51.97 -21.99 -15.59
N PHE A 1026 51.60 -22.58 -16.73
CA PHE A 1026 51.44 -21.88 -18.00
C PHE A 1026 50.10 -22.24 -18.63
N ASP A 1027 49.45 -21.25 -19.22
CA ASP A 1027 48.15 -21.37 -19.85
C ASP A 1027 48.17 -20.64 -21.19
N PHE A 1028 47.82 -21.37 -22.24
CA PHE A 1028 47.63 -20.84 -23.58
C PHE A 1028 46.23 -21.19 -24.07
N ASN A 1029 45.52 -20.21 -24.62
CA ASN A 1029 44.23 -20.44 -25.24
C ASN A 1029 44.16 -19.66 -26.56
N ALA A 1030 43.64 -20.30 -27.59
CA ALA A 1030 43.43 -19.67 -28.88
C ALA A 1030 41.97 -19.85 -29.31
N TYR A 1031 41.37 -18.78 -29.78
CA TYR A 1031 40.04 -18.84 -30.38
C TYR A 1031 39.94 -17.84 -31.52
N ALA A 1032 39.05 -18.10 -32.46
CA ALA A 1032 38.66 -17.17 -33.50
C ALA A 1032 37.18 -16.86 -33.38
N GLU A 1033 36.80 -15.60 -33.53
CA GLU A 1033 35.39 -15.21 -33.53
C GLU A 1033 35.07 -14.31 -34.71
N GLY A 1034 33.88 -14.46 -35.28
CA GLY A 1034 33.49 -13.66 -36.44
C GLY A 1034 32.00 -13.68 -36.72
N GLY A 1035 31.53 -12.66 -37.43
CA GLY A 1035 30.12 -12.45 -37.69
C GLY A 1035 29.86 -11.84 -39.06
N PHE A 1036 28.66 -12.10 -39.56
CA PHE A 1036 28.15 -11.56 -40.82
C PHE A 1036 27.34 -10.29 -40.57
N ARG A 1037 27.49 -9.30 -41.44
CA ARG A 1037 26.69 -8.06 -41.42
C ARG A 1037 26.25 -7.69 -42.81
N VAL A 1038 24.99 -7.30 -42.94
CA VAL A 1038 24.42 -6.73 -44.16
C VAL A 1038 24.30 -5.23 -43.96
N GLY A 1039 24.61 -4.46 -44.99
CA GLY A 1039 24.47 -3.02 -45.00
C GLY A 1039 23.82 -2.53 -46.29
N LEU A 1040 23.25 -1.34 -46.24
CA LEU A 1040 22.74 -0.60 -47.38
C LEU A 1040 22.99 0.88 -47.12
N ASP A 1041 23.81 1.52 -47.93
CA ASP A 1041 24.05 2.97 -47.86
C ASP A 1041 23.45 3.67 -49.08
N VAL A 1042 22.89 4.86 -48.88
CA VAL A 1042 22.37 5.73 -49.93
C VAL A 1042 23.14 7.04 -49.92
N ASP A 1043 23.88 7.28 -51.00
CA ASP A 1043 24.66 8.49 -51.20
C ASP A 1043 24.03 9.36 -52.29
N ILE A 1044 23.99 10.67 -52.08
CA ILE A 1044 23.73 11.67 -53.12
C ILE A 1044 25.05 12.37 -53.42
N ILE A 1045 25.44 12.38 -54.70
CA ILE A 1045 26.69 12.96 -55.17
C ILE A 1045 26.35 14.10 -56.14
N GLY A 1046 26.63 15.34 -55.74
CA GLY A 1046 26.56 16.50 -56.62
C GLY A 1046 27.95 16.82 -57.15
N THR A 1047 28.09 16.97 -58.46
CA THR A 1047 29.36 17.32 -59.10
C THR A 1047 29.16 18.49 -60.05
N ILE A 1048 29.96 19.54 -59.92
CA ILE A 1048 30.01 20.65 -60.89
C ILE A 1048 31.38 20.64 -61.54
N THR A 1049 31.41 20.60 -62.86
CA THR A 1049 32.61 20.67 -63.69
C THR A 1049 32.62 21.96 -64.50
N ALA A 1050 33.77 22.61 -64.60
CA ALA A 1050 33.98 23.82 -65.40
C ALA A 1050 35.31 23.74 -66.18
N ALA A 1051 35.44 24.57 -67.22
CA ALA A 1051 36.62 24.69 -68.08
C ALA A 1051 37.05 23.35 -68.71
N TYR A 1052 36.16 22.73 -69.49
CA TYR A 1052 36.41 21.44 -70.17
C TYR A 1052 36.85 20.30 -69.23
N GLY A 1053 36.41 20.35 -67.96
CA GLY A 1053 36.71 19.34 -66.95
C GLY A 1053 38.01 19.57 -66.17
N TRP A 1054 38.70 20.71 -66.34
CA TRP A 1054 39.93 21.01 -65.61
C TRP A 1054 39.69 21.44 -64.15
N LYS A 1055 38.47 21.85 -63.81
CA LYS A 1055 38.05 22.05 -62.41
C LYS A 1055 36.77 21.28 -62.15
N GLU A 1056 36.81 20.43 -61.12
CA GLU A 1056 35.71 19.61 -60.66
C GLU A 1056 35.51 19.82 -59.15
N TRP A 1057 34.28 20.13 -58.77
CA TRP A 1057 33.86 20.19 -57.37
C TRP A 1057 32.83 19.09 -57.14
N GLU A 1058 33.16 18.15 -56.26
CA GLU A 1058 32.28 17.04 -55.87
C GLU A 1058 31.82 17.24 -54.40
N TRP A 1059 30.53 17.11 -54.19
CA TRP A 1059 29.88 17.06 -52.89
C TRP A 1059 29.20 15.71 -52.74
N ARG A 1060 29.48 15.00 -51.65
CA ARG A 1060 28.90 13.70 -51.35
C ARG A 1060 28.15 13.77 -50.04
N TRP A 1061 26.85 13.47 -50.08
CA TRP A 1061 25.95 13.45 -48.92
C TRP A 1061 25.42 12.04 -48.71
N ASN A 1062 25.72 11.41 -47.57
CA ASN A 1062 25.06 10.18 -47.18
C ASN A 1062 23.66 10.53 -46.63
N VAL A 1063 22.60 10.14 -47.34
CA VAL A 1063 21.21 10.55 -47.04
C VAL A 1063 20.43 9.50 -46.25
N GLY A 1064 21.01 8.33 -46.06
CA GLY A 1064 20.44 7.29 -45.23
C GLY A 1064 21.17 5.98 -45.45
N GLY A 1065 21.34 5.23 -44.38
CA GLY A 1065 21.91 3.90 -44.44
C GLY A 1065 21.33 3.03 -43.33
N TRP A 1066 21.34 1.73 -43.58
CA TRP A 1066 20.98 0.73 -42.60
C TRP A 1066 22.04 -0.36 -42.58
N ASN A 1067 22.37 -0.83 -41.39
CA ASN A 1067 23.16 -2.01 -41.21
C ASN A 1067 22.47 -2.94 -40.22
N ALA A 1068 22.60 -4.23 -40.45
CA ALA A 1068 22.14 -5.25 -39.53
C ALA A 1068 23.10 -6.42 -39.48
N ARG A 1069 23.14 -7.05 -38.31
CA ARG A 1069 23.88 -8.27 -38.08
C ARG A 1069 23.08 -9.46 -38.60
N LEU A 1070 23.73 -10.31 -39.38
CA LEU A 1070 23.12 -11.49 -39.98
C LEU A 1070 23.49 -12.71 -39.11
N GLY A 1071 22.66 -13.01 -38.11
CA GLY A 1071 22.83 -14.16 -37.22
C GLY A 1071 23.81 -13.97 -36.04
N PRO A 1072 24.05 -15.03 -35.24
CA PRO A 1072 24.98 -15.02 -34.11
C PRO A 1072 26.44 -14.97 -34.59
N ASP A 1073 27.36 -14.62 -33.69
CA ASP A 1073 28.80 -14.64 -33.98
C ASP A 1073 29.22 -16.10 -33.88
N LEU A 1074 29.99 -16.54 -34.85
CA LEU A 1074 30.66 -17.83 -34.84
C LEU A 1074 31.91 -17.67 -33.99
N ARG A 1075 32.03 -18.44 -32.90
CA ARG A 1075 33.27 -18.59 -32.14
C ARG A 1075 33.79 -20.00 -32.32
N ILE A 1076 35.02 -20.12 -32.79
CA ILE A 1076 35.78 -21.37 -32.86
C ILE A 1076 36.82 -21.32 -31.76
N ASP A 1077 36.61 -22.09 -30.70
CA ASP A 1077 37.59 -22.26 -29.63
C ASP A 1077 38.52 -23.42 -30.01
N PHE A 1078 39.83 -23.19 -30.12
CA PHE A 1078 40.81 -24.20 -30.51
C PHE A 1078 41.32 -25.04 -29.32
N GLY A 1079 40.81 -24.76 -28.12
CA GLY A 1079 41.15 -25.47 -26.89
C GLY A 1079 42.31 -24.83 -26.12
N ARG A 1080 42.32 -25.09 -24.81
CA ARG A 1080 43.35 -24.62 -23.88
C ARG A 1080 44.48 -25.62 -23.79
N MET A 1081 45.71 -25.16 -23.97
CA MET A 1081 46.92 -25.87 -23.58
C MET A 1081 47.37 -25.36 -22.22
N GLY A 1082 47.55 -26.25 -21.26
CA GLY A 1082 47.98 -25.89 -19.91
C GLY A 1082 49.21 -26.70 -19.50
N TYR A 1083 50.09 -26.10 -18.71
CA TYR A 1083 51.14 -26.79 -17.98
C TYR A 1083 51.03 -26.41 -16.51
N ASP A 1084 51.15 -27.40 -15.63
CA ASP A 1084 51.28 -27.20 -14.19
C ASP A 1084 52.43 -28.09 -13.70
N SER A 1085 53.32 -27.55 -12.87
CA SER A 1085 54.48 -28.27 -12.33
C SER A 1085 54.12 -29.59 -11.61
N GLU A 1086 52.89 -29.76 -11.14
CA GLU A 1086 52.42 -30.99 -10.48
C GLU A 1086 51.76 -31.98 -11.46
N ARG A 1087 51.11 -31.49 -12.52
CA ARG A 1087 50.26 -32.32 -13.42
C ARG A 1087 50.83 -32.51 -14.83
N GLY A 1088 51.91 -31.81 -15.18
CA GLY A 1088 52.53 -31.87 -16.51
C GLY A 1088 51.75 -31.08 -17.58
N ILE A 1089 52.03 -31.39 -18.85
CA ILE A 1089 51.39 -30.71 -20.01
C ILE A 1089 50.03 -31.35 -20.31
N ALA A 1090 48.97 -30.54 -20.28
CA ALA A 1090 47.65 -30.86 -20.77
C ALA A 1090 47.49 -30.35 -22.20
N TRP A 1091 47.45 -31.27 -23.16
CA TRP A 1091 47.20 -30.98 -24.58
C TRP A 1091 45.70 -30.97 -24.88
N PRO A 1092 45.20 -30.03 -25.72
CA PRO A 1092 43.83 -30.09 -26.19
C PRO A 1092 43.63 -31.28 -27.14
N SER A 1093 42.53 -32.02 -26.97
CA SER A 1093 42.09 -33.05 -27.93
C SER A 1093 41.22 -32.43 -29.04
N LEU A 1094 41.04 -33.12 -30.16
CA LEU A 1094 40.17 -32.67 -31.25
C LEU A 1094 38.71 -32.43 -30.79
N SER A 1095 38.25 -33.13 -29.75
CA SER A 1095 36.94 -32.92 -29.12
C SER A 1095 36.81 -31.60 -28.34
N ASN A 1096 37.92 -30.89 -28.11
CA ASN A 1096 37.93 -29.60 -27.44
C ASN A 1096 37.76 -28.43 -28.42
N ILE A 1097 37.81 -28.69 -29.74
CA ILE A 1097 37.47 -27.68 -30.74
C ILE A 1097 35.96 -27.50 -30.74
N ARG A 1098 35.49 -26.35 -30.25
CA ARG A 1098 34.05 -26.05 -30.16
C ARG A 1098 33.71 -24.88 -31.07
N VAL A 1099 32.64 -25.05 -31.84
CA VAL A 1099 32.10 -24.03 -32.73
C VAL A 1099 30.77 -23.57 -32.17
N THR A 1100 30.73 -22.40 -31.58
CA THR A 1100 29.50 -21.85 -30.98
C THR A 1100 28.91 -20.79 -31.92
N PRO A 1101 27.60 -20.84 -32.23
CA PRO A 1101 26.64 -21.88 -31.85
C PRO A 1101 26.76 -23.18 -32.67
N ASP A 1102 26.38 -24.31 -32.07
CA ASP A 1102 26.53 -25.65 -32.65
C ASP A 1102 25.56 -25.93 -33.83
N SER A 1103 24.58 -25.05 -34.07
CA SER A 1103 23.62 -25.14 -35.18
C SER A 1103 23.17 -23.76 -35.66
N PHE A 1104 22.83 -23.66 -36.94
CA PHE A 1104 22.35 -22.44 -37.59
C PHE A 1104 20.93 -22.65 -38.12
N ASP A 1105 20.01 -21.71 -37.88
CA ASP A 1105 18.69 -21.65 -38.53
C ASP A 1105 18.64 -20.52 -39.58
N PRO A 1106 18.82 -20.85 -40.87
CA PRO A 1106 18.76 -19.87 -41.95
C PRO A 1106 17.42 -19.14 -42.04
N LYS A 1107 16.31 -19.78 -41.64
CA LYS A 1107 14.97 -19.18 -41.68
C LYS A 1107 14.79 -18.14 -40.58
N ALA A 1108 15.33 -18.38 -39.39
CA ALA A 1108 15.36 -17.40 -38.31
C ALA A 1108 16.21 -16.18 -38.68
N MET A 1109 17.36 -16.39 -39.32
CA MET A 1109 18.23 -15.30 -39.78
C MET A 1109 17.54 -14.40 -40.82
N MET A 1110 16.85 -15.00 -41.80
CA MET A 1110 16.10 -14.25 -42.82
C MET A 1110 14.91 -13.50 -42.21
N ARG A 1111 14.22 -14.10 -41.23
CA ARG A 1111 13.11 -13.47 -40.50
C ARG A 1111 13.59 -12.24 -39.72
N ASN A 1112 14.68 -12.36 -38.97
CA ASN A 1112 15.27 -11.25 -38.21
C ASN A 1112 15.74 -10.10 -39.13
N LEU A 1113 16.24 -10.42 -40.33
CA LEU A 1113 16.61 -9.43 -41.34
C LEU A 1113 15.39 -8.66 -41.87
N LEU A 1114 14.29 -9.36 -42.12
CA LEU A 1114 13.02 -8.77 -42.59
C LEU A 1114 12.30 -7.98 -41.48
N GLU A 1115 12.45 -8.37 -40.22
CA GLU A 1115 11.91 -7.64 -39.07
C GLU A 1115 12.71 -6.35 -38.78
N SER A 1116 14.04 -6.42 -38.86
CA SER A 1116 14.92 -5.25 -38.65
C SER A 1116 14.84 -4.20 -39.76
N SER A 1117 14.32 -4.53 -40.94
CA SER A 1117 14.01 -3.56 -42.01
C SER A 1117 12.62 -2.90 -41.88
N ARG A 1118 11.70 -3.47 -41.08
CA ARG A 1118 10.36 -2.90 -40.84
C ARG A 1118 10.35 -1.78 -39.80
N ALA A 1119 11.40 -1.64 -39.00
CA ALA A 1119 11.52 -0.62 -37.96
C ALA A 1119 12.24 0.65 -38.46
N ARG A 1120 11.61 1.40 -39.38
CA ARG A 1120 11.79 2.86 -39.59
C ARG A 1120 10.80 3.36 -40.65
N LYS A 1121 9.53 3.46 -40.25
CA LYS A 1121 8.60 4.47 -40.80
C LYS A 1121 8.28 5.44 -39.66
N ALA A 1122 9.15 6.43 -39.49
CA ALA A 1122 8.89 7.73 -38.88
C ALA A 1122 10.03 8.67 -39.24
#